data_AF-A0A960LI37-F1
#
_entry.id   AF-A0A960LI37-F1
#
_cell.length_a   1.000
_cell.length_b   1.000
_cell.length_c   1.000
_cell.angle_alpha   90.00
_cell.angle_beta   90.00
_cell.angle_gamma   90.00
#
_symmetry.space_group_name_H-M   'P 1'
#
loop_
_entity.id
_entity.type
_entity.pdbx_description
1 polymer ?
#
loop_
_entity_poly.entity_id
_entity_poly.type
_entity_poly.pdbx_seq_one_letter_code
_entity_poly.pdbx_strand_id
1 'polypeptide(L)'
;MALFRKELRALRPFLWLALIIVGLDTIATLATQFPDQFTLSDVFDDFDASFAYFIHFALAFAIGQTLIQQERNDETLEFIDALPVSRSRVYWTKWLAGYVILSIFLISGLVLDLPLFAWSITSDDPSMYVEFWGWMLVMDLILNAVYLSIGMALAFWGRFGLLAVAFYLIGIWILKEAGFPSADQFDPLFFGHFNVIGSTLHVPWEALMIQLGASTVLALIGQLAFSKMGKARESVSGWKRAATPLFIFGLVGFVVAWIVASVFFVDEEALTEPTDAAEPVYAEWATTRLKTKRFVFIYPNNLARAAEELAAEADEVHDTVTRFFGTEPQREIIVDLTSNSPRHAGTAYWGRIRMNLQAEGLEARLPAVLGHELCHIYIDQLSENRVSESFETTRFFHEGLASVVEYRFFRPAEELAQIRRVAAAAHDRNRIRFEDLASSTRLSEEFAAEWVYPLGEVFASAIIDTWGDDAPATLIRAFNRPDAPTGLQGLTLWQDTFQAAGYDLETAIGAFFRILDAEVAKERDWLDQLPKLRGQLVTDDDRVGVRVLPAQIIASQKESQAIPPRKQIYLRFRAGPGAPENEYQVRRLDRDNTAWISREFFPGGAVDFQIIYSPEEALMMPLFDPWVSARVPGGR
;
A
#
# COMPACT_ATOMS: atom_id res chain seq x y z
N MET A 1 17.52 -34.77 -29.25
CA MET A 1 18.63 -33.80 -29.32
C MET A 1 18.69 -33.02 -30.63
N ALA A 2 18.73 -33.64 -31.82
CA ALA A 2 18.78 -32.89 -33.09
C ALA A 2 17.59 -31.93 -33.29
N LEU A 3 16.36 -32.39 -32.98
CA LEU A 3 15.15 -31.57 -33.06
C LEU A 3 15.20 -30.36 -32.11
N PHE A 4 15.55 -30.58 -30.84
CA PHE A 4 15.69 -29.50 -29.86
C PHE A 4 16.70 -28.42 -30.29
N ARG A 5 17.87 -28.83 -30.82
CA ARG A 5 18.86 -27.89 -31.36
C ARG A 5 18.35 -27.10 -32.56
N LYS A 6 17.50 -27.70 -33.40
CA LYS A 6 16.83 -27.01 -34.52
C LYS A 6 15.89 -25.93 -33.97
N GLU A 7 15.03 -26.28 -33.01
CA GLU A 7 14.07 -25.33 -32.44
C GLU A 7 14.76 -24.17 -31.69
N LEU A 8 15.78 -24.45 -30.88
CA LEU A 8 16.59 -23.39 -30.25
C LEU A 8 17.26 -22.46 -31.27
N ARG A 9 17.72 -23.00 -32.41
CA ARG A 9 18.29 -22.19 -33.48
C ARG A 9 17.25 -21.27 -34.11
N ALA A 10 16.02 -21.75 -34.28
CA ALA A 10 14.92 -20.96 -34.82
C ALA A 10 14.51 -19.83 -33.86
N LEU A 11 14.63 -20.04 -32.55
CA LEU A 11 14.31 -19.04 -31.52
C LEU A 11 15.45 -18.04 -31.21
N ARG A 12 16.60 -18.12 -31.90
CA ARG A 12 17.72 -17.18 -31.69
C ARG A 12 17.34 -15.69 -31.76
N PRO A 13 16.46 -15.23 -32.66
CA PRO A 13 16.05 -13.82 -32.67
C PRO A 13 15.38 -13.39 -31.35
N PHE A 14 14.54 -14.26 -30.76
CA PHE A 14 13.91 -14.00 -29.47
C PHE A 14 14.92 -14.01 -28.31
N LEU A 15 15.92 -14.90 -28.36
CA LEU A 15 17.02 -14.89 -27.41
C LEU A 15 17.79 -13.56 -27.44
N TRP A 16 18.13 -13.07 -28.63
CA TRP A 16 18.82 -11.78 -28.75
C TRP A 16 17.94 -10.62 -28.28
N LEU A 17 16.65 -10.62 -28.63
CA LEU A 17 15.72 -9.62 -28.15
C LEU A 17 15.63 -9.60 -26.62
N ALA A 18 15.50 -10.77 -26.00
CA ALA A 18 15.50 -10.93 -24.54
C ALA A 18 16.76 -10.35 -23.89
N LEU A 19 17.95 -10.71 -24.41
CA LEU A 19 19.22 -10.20 -23.88
C LEU A 19 19.39 -8.68 -24.11
N ILE A 20 18.86 -8.14 -25.21
CA ILE A 20 18.89 -6.70 -25.48
C ILE A 20 17.97 -5.95 -24.52
N ILE A 21 16.76 -6.46 -24.25
CA ILE A 21 15.83 -5.83 -23.29
C ILE A 21 16.48 -5.77 -21.91
N VAL A 22 16.98 -6.90 -21.41
CA VAL A 22 17.69 -6.98 -20.12
C VAL A 22 18.90 -6.04 -20.10
N GLY A 23 19.72 -6.04 -21.16
CA GLY A 23 20.89 -5.17 -21.22
C GLY A 23 20.55 -3.68 -21.27
N LEU A 24 19.50 -3.28 -21.98
CA LEU A 24 19.04 -1.88 -22.04
C LEU A 24 18.47 -1.42 -20.71
N ASP A 25 17.74 -2.29 -20.03
CA ASP A 25 17.20 -2.05 -18.70
C ASP A 25 18.33 -1.78 -17.70
N THR A 26 19.31 -2.69 -17.60
CA THR A 26 20.50 -2.50 -16.77
C THR A 26 21.28 -1.22 -17.12
N ILE A 27 21.42 -0.88 -18.41
CA ILE A 27 22.07 0.37 -18.84
C ILE A 27 21.25 1.59 -18.39
N ALA A 28 19.93 1.54 -18.49
CA ALA A 28 19.04 2.61 -18.07
C ALA A 28 19.13 2.83 -16.55
N THR A 29 19.10 1.75 -15.76
CA THR A 29 19.29 1.79 -14.30
C THR A 29 20.63 2.43 -13.96
N LEU A 30 21.73 1.94 -14.53
CA LEU A 30 23.08 2.50 -14.30
C LEU A 30 23.26 3.94 -14.80
N ALA A 31 22.45 4.39 -15.76
CA ALA A 31 22.52 5.75 -16.30
C ALA A 31 21.69 6.76 -15.49
N THR A 32 20.69 6.28 -14.75
CA THR A 32 19.72 7.12 -14.02
C THR A 32 19.92 7.09 -12.52
N GLN A 33 20.53 6.03 -11.99
CA GLN A 33 20.73 5.81 -10.56
C GLN A 33 22.19 5.41 -10.29
N PHE A 34 22.75 5.85 -9.16
CA PHE A 34 24.04 5.36 -8.74
C PHE A 34 23.88 3.97 -8.09
N PRO A 35 24.81 3.01 -8.30
CA PRO A 35 24.70 1.65 -7.76
C PRO A 35 24.59 1.56 -6.23
N ASP A 36 25.08 2.57 -5.52
CA ASP A 36 25.00 2.68 -4.06
C ASP A 36 23.67 3.26 -3.55
N GLN A 37 22.81 3.74 -4.46
CA GLN A 37 21.46 4.24 -4.16
C GLN A 37 20.36 3.20 -4.42
N PHE A 38 20.73 2.01 -4.91
CA PHE A 38 19.77 0.98 -5.34
C PHE A 38 19.22 0.23 -4.12
N THR A 39 18.12 0.68 -3.54
CA THR A 39 17.56 0.06 -2.33
C THR A 39 16.83 -1.25 -2.65
N LEU A 40 16.62 -2.10 -1.64
CA LEU A 40 15.76 -3.28 -1.78
C LEU A 40 14.31 -2.88 -2.15
N SER A 41 13.85 -1.71 -1.71
CA SER A 41 12.55 -1.16 -2.13
C SER A 41 12.55 -0.76 -3.60
N ASP A 42 13.63 -0.21 -4.15
CA ASP A 42 13.69 0.11 -5.58
C ASP A 42 13.61 -1.18 -6.43
N VAL A 43 14.23 -2.26 -5.96
CA VAL A 43 14.07 -3.59 -6.53
C VAL A 43 12.60 -4.02 -6.49
N PHE A 44 11.92 -3.87 -5.34
CA PHE A 44 10.51 -4.22 -5.21
C PHE A 44 9.58 -3.36 -6.06
N ASP A 45 9.84 -2.06 -6.16
CA ASP A 45 9.03 -1.11 -6.94
C ASP A 45 9.20 -1.33 -8.45
N ASP A 46 10.40 -1.70 -8.91
CA ASP A 46 10.62 -2.14 -10.30
C ASP A 46 9.93 -3.48 -10.60
N PHE A 47 9.79 -4.37 -9.60
CA PHE A 47 8.99 -5.59 -9.73
C PHE A 47 7.47 -5.32 -9.69
N ASP A 48 7.01 -4.32 -8.94
CA ASP A 48 5.60 -3.91 -8.89
C ASP A 48 5.15 -3.19 -10.19
N ALA A 49 6.09 -2.91 -11.10
CA ALA A 49 5.81 -2.38 -12.42
C ALA A 49 5.11 -3.44 -13.30
N SER A 50 3.77 -3.44 -13.24
CA SER A 50 2.85 -4.15 -14.14
C SER A 50 3.28 -4.18 -15.62
N PHE A 51 4.05 -3.19 -16.08
CA PHE A 51 4.62 -3.12 -17.41
C PHE A 51 5.70 -4.17 -17.73
N ALA A 52 6.61 -4.48 -16.81
CA ALA A 52 7.68 -5.47 -17.02
C ALA A 52 7.10 -6.88 -17.20
N TYR A 53 6.16 -7.26 -16.31
CA TYR A 53 5.41 -8.51 -16.42
C TYR A 53 4.57 -8.58 -17.69
N PHE A 54 4.01 -7.45 -18.15
CA PHE A 54 3.31 -7.38 -19.43
C PHE A 54 4.25 -7.62 -20.63
N ILE A 55 5.45 -7.01 -20.66
CA ILE A 55 6.45 -7.28 -21.69
C ILE A 55 6.83 -8.75 -21.69
N HIS A 56 7.06 -9.31 -20.51
CA HIS A 56 7.42 -10.70 -20.33
C HIS A 56 6.32 -11.65 -20.86
N PHE A 57 5.06 -11.38 -20.50
CA PHE A 57 3.90 -12.08 -21.03
C PHE A 57 3.84 -11.98 -22.56
N ALA A 58 4.00 -10.78 -23.12
CA ALA A 58 3.94 -10.55 -24.56
C ALA A 58 5.03 -11.32 -25.31
N LEU A 59 6.26 -11.36 -24.76
CA LEU A 59 7.37 -12.12 -25.32
C LEU A 59 7.09 -13.63 -25.31
N ALA A 60 6.66 -14.17 -24.17
CA ALA A 60 6.34 -15.59 -24.02
C ALA A 60 5.17 -16.01 -24.92
N PHE A 61 4.14 -15.19 -24.98
CA PHE A 61 3.00 -15.39 -25.86
C PHE A 61 3.42 -15.38 -27.34
N ALA A 62 4.24 -14.42 -27.76
CA ALA A 62 4.74 -14.32 -29.13
C ALA A 62 5.59 -15.54 -29.54
N ILE A 63 6.44 -16.04 -28.64
CA ILE A 63 7.21 -17.27 -28.84
C ILE A 63 6.27 -18.47 -29.02
N GLY A 64 5.31 -18.64 -28.10
CA GLY A 64 4.34 -19.74 -28.15
C GLY A 64 3.52 -19.75 -29.44
N GLN A 65 3.04 -18.58 -29.87
CA GLN A 65 2.32 -18.39 -31.14
C GLN A 65 3.20 -18.78 -32.34
N THR A 66 4.43 -18.26 -32.39
CA THR A 66 5.34 -18.42 -33.52
C THR A 66 5.74 -19.88 -33.72
N LEU A 67 6.04 -20.61 -32.63
CA LEU A 67 6.49 -22.01 -32.68
C LEU A 67 5.52 -22.95 -33.39
N ILE A 68 4.21 -22.71 -33.24
CA ILE A 68 3.15 -23.51 -33.84
C ILE A 68 2.70 -22.92 -35.18
N GLN A 69 2.58 -21.59 -35.30
CA GLN A 69 2.14 -20.94 -36.53
C GLN A 69 3.13 -21.14 -37.68
N GLN A 70 4.44 -21.14 -37.43
CA GLN A 70 5.44 -21.41 -38.46
C GLN A 70 5.19 -22.75 -39.16
N GLU A 71 4.91 -23.81 -38.39
CA GLU A 71 4.66 -25.13 -38.98
C GLU A 71 3.40 -25.16 -39.84
N ARG A 72 2.41 -24.33 -39.50
CA ARG A 72 1.19 -24.18 -40.28
C ARG A 72 1.44 -23.39 -41.56
N ASN A 73 2.13 -22.26 -41.46
CA ASN A 73 2.36 -21.33 -42.56
C ASN A 73 3.34 -21.90 -43.59
N ASP A 74 4.33 -22.67 -43.13
CA ASP A 74 5.34 -23.31 -43.97
C ASP A 74 4.88 -24.68 -44.51
N GLU A 75 3.65 -25.10 -44.17
CA GLU A 75 3.03 -26.37 -44.57
C GLU A 75 3.83 -27.62 -44.17
N THR A 76 4.69 -27.51 -43.15
CA THR A 76 5.60 -28.57 -42.71
C THR A 76 4.92 -29.68 -41.89
N LEU A 77 3.64 -29.54 -41.54
CA LEU A 77 2.88 -30.54 -40.78
C LEU A 77 2.78 -31.90 -41.47
N GLU A 78 2.71 -31.91 -42.80
CA GLU A 78 2.68 -33.14 -43.62
C GLU A 78 4.08 -33.76 -43.70
N PHE A 79 5.10 -32.91 -43.81
CA PHE A 79 6.49 -33.35 -43.74
C PHE A 79 6.83 -34.00 -42.40
N ILE A 80 6.28 -33.49 -41.28
CA ILE A 80 6.44 -34.10 -39.96
C ILE A 80 5.91 -35.54 -39.93
N ASP A 81 4.81 -35.84 -40.64
CA ASP A 81 4.24 -37.19 -40.67
C ASP A 81 5.11 -38.19 -41.44
N ALA A 82 5.96 -37.71 -42.35
CA ALA A 82 6.94 -38.52 -43.06
C ALA A 82 8.19 -38.83 -42.23
N LEU A 83 8.42 -38.11 -41.13
CA LEU A 83 9.56 -38.34 -40.25
C LEU A 83 9.26 -39.43 -39.20
N PRO A 84 10.27 -40.18 -38.73
CA PRO A 84 10.11 -41.19 -37.68
C PRO A 84 9.99 -40.56 -36.27
N VAL A 85 9.22 -39.48 -36.13
CA VAL A 85 8.97 -38.78 -34.88
C VAL A 85 7.49 -38.49 -34.71
N SER A 86 6.94 -38.71 -33.52
CA SER A 86 5.55 -38.39 -33.25
C SER A 86 5.34 -36.88 -33.13
N ARG A 87 4.19 -36.37 -33.56
CA ARG A 87 3.79 -34.96 -33.39
C ARG A 87 3.84 -34.50 -31.94
N SER A 88 3.46 -35.38 -31.01
CA SER A 88 3.57 -35.09 -29.58
C SER A 88 5.02 -34.82 -29.16
N ARG A 89 5.99 -35.61 -29.68
CA ARG A 89 7.41 -35.37 -29.41
C ARG A 89 7.87 -34.05 -30.01
N VAL A 90 7.39 -33.69 -31.20
CA VAL A 90 7.70 -32.39 -31.83
C VAL A 90 7.14 -31.24 -31.00
N TYR A 91 5.88 -31.31 -30.60
CA TYR A 91 5.21 -30.31 -29.76
C TYR A 91 5.97 -30.05 -28.46
N TRP A 92 6.25 -31.10 -27.68
CA TRP A 92 6.96 -30.95 -26.40
C TRP A 92 8.41 -30.48 -26.58
N THR A 93 9.05 -30.82 -27.71
CA THR A 93 10.39 -30.29 -28.02
C THR A 93 10.34 -28.78 -28.29
N LYS A 94 9.29 -28.29 -28.95
CA LYS A 94 9.07 -26.85 -29.18
C LYS A 94 8.74 -26.12 -27.88
N TRP A 95 7.83 -26.67 -27.08
CA TRP A 95 7.49 -26.13 -25.75
C TRP A 95 8.75 -26.02 -24.88
N LEU A 96 9.55 -27.09 -24.79
CA LEU A 96 10.80 -27.06 -24.03
C LEU A 96 11.80 -26.04 -24.57
N ALA A 97 11.91 -25.89 -25.90
CA ALA A 97 12.79 -24.89 -26.49
C ALA A 97 12.34 -23.46 -26.18
N GLY A 98 11.04 -23.17 -26.27
CA GLY A 98 10.47 -21.89 -25.87
C GLY A 98 10.70 -21.58 -24.40
N TYR A 99 10.43 -22.56 -23.53
CA TYR A 99 10.61 -22.44 -22.09
C TYR A 99 12.06 -22.12 -21.73
N VAL A 100 13.03 -22.83 -22.33
CA VAL A 100 14.46 -22.56 -22.09
C VAL A 100 14.87 -21.15 -22.50
N ILE A 101 14.37 -20.62 -23.62
CA ILE A 101 14.68 -19.24 -24.03
C ILE A 101 14.11 -18.23 -23.03
N LEU A 102 12.89 -18.44 -22.55
CA LEU A 102 12.27 -17.58 -21.54
C LEU A 102 12.96 -17.68 -20.17
N SER A 103 13.40 -18.88 -19.77
CA SER A 103 14.19 -19.04 -18.54
C SER A 103 15.52 -18.31 -18.63
N ILE A 104 16.17 -18.28 -19.80
CA ILE A 104 17.41 -17.51 -19.99
C ILE A 104 17.15 -16.01 -19.80
N PHE A 105 16.03 -15.47 -20.29
CA PHE A 105 15.66 -14.07 -20.08
C PHE A 105 15.61 -13.72 -18.58
N LEU A 106 14.84 -14.47 -17.80
CA LEU A 106 14.72 -14.26 -16.34
C LEU A 106 16.04 -14.43 -15.59
N ILE A 107 16.75 -15.53 -15.86
CA ILE A 107 18.03 -15.82 -15.20
C ILE A 107 19.05 -14.72 -15.53
N SER A 108 19.03 -14.17 -16.75
CA SER A 108 19.94 -13.08 -17.12
C SER A 108 19.63 -11.80 -16.34
N GLY A 109 18.37 -11.44 -16.15
CA GLY A 109 17.96 -10.31 -15.30
C GLY A 109 18.48 -10.50 -13.87
N LEU A 110 18.12 -11.62 -13.23
CA LEU A 110 18.57 -11.95 -11.88
C LEU A 110 20.10 -11.94 -11.73
N VAL A 111 20.84 -12.44 -12.71
CA VAL A 111 22.32 -12.45 -12.71
C VAL A 111 22.90 -11.05 -12.78
N LEU A 112 22.21 -10.08 -13.37
CA LEU A 112 22.63 -8.68 -13.42
C LEU A 112 22.17 -7.89 -12.19
N ASP A 113 20.99 -8.19 -11.67
CA ASP A 113 20.42 -7.51 -10.50
C ASP A 113 21.17 -7.89 -9.21
N LEU A 114 21.57 -9.16 -9.06
CA LEU A 114 22.29 -9.64 -7.86
C LEU A 114 23.59 -8.87 -7.59
N PRO A 115 24.49 -8.61 -8.57
CA PRO A 115 25.64 -7.73 -8.38
C PRO A 115 25.30 -6.28 -8.04
N LEU A 116 24.26 -5.71 -8.65
CA LEU A 116 23.82 -4.33 -8.36
C LEU A 116 23.33 -4.24 -6.91
N PHE A 117 22.48 -5.18 -6.51
CA PHE A 117 22.02 -5.32 -5.14
C PHE A 117 23.17 -5.54 -4.17
N ALA A 118 24.10 -6.45 -4.47
CA ALA A 118 25.27 -6.71 -3.62
C ALA A 118 26.19 -5.48 -3.48
N TRP A 119 26.24 -4.61 -4.49
CA TRP A 119 26.96 -3.34 -4.43
C TRP A 119 26.23 -2.33 -3.54
N SER A 120 24.89 -2.31 -3.60
CA SER A 120 24.05 -1.38 -2.86
C SER A 120 24.00 -1.59 -1.34
N ILE A 121 24.51 -2.74 -0.85
CA ILE A 121 24.48 -3.11 0.58
C ILE A 121 25.21 -2.04 1.39
N THR A 122 24.44 -1.07 1.87
CA THR A 122 24.87 0.01 2.75
C THR A 122 24.13 -0.12 4.08
N SER A 123 24.92 -0.18 5.16
CA SER A 123 24.60 -0.02 6.59
C SER A 123 23.52 -0.88 7.26
N ASP A 124 22.27 -0.91 6.80
CA ASP A 124 21.15 -1.21 7.71
C ASP A 124 20.61 -2.65 7.64
N ASP A 125 20.80 -3.35 6.53
CA ASP A 125 20.58 -4.80 6.46
C ASP A 125 21.56 -5.49 5.49
N PRO A 126 22.59 -6.19 5.99
CA PRO A 126 23.59 -6.84 5.15
C PRO A 126 23.13 -8.16 4.54
N SER A 127 21.90 -8.61 4.78
CA SER A 127 21.45 -9.93 4.33
C SER A 127 21.08 -9.95 2.85
N MET A 128 21.63 -10.91 2.09
CA MET A 128 21.35 -11.05 0.65
C MET A 128 19.99 -11.70 0.33
N TYR A 129 19.17 -12.00 1.35
CA TYR A 129 17.84 -12.61 1.18
C TYR A 129 17.77 -13.73 0.12
N VAL A 130 18.74 -14.66 0.13
CA VAL A 130 18.89 -15.67 -0.95
C VAL A 130 17.62 -16.51 -1.13
N GLU A 131 16.90 -16.78 -0.05
CA GLU A 131 15.61 -17.48 -0.10
C GLU A 131 14.54 -16.69 -0.88
N PHE A 132 14.47 -15.36 -0.68
CA PHE A 132 13.57 -14.48 -1.42
C PHE A 132 13.85 -14.57 -2.92
N TRP A 133 15.10 -14.32 -3.35
CA TRP A 133 15.49 -14.37 -4.76
C TRP A 133 15.25 -15.76 -5.38
N GLY A 134 15.48 -16.82 -4.58
CA GLY A 134 15.20 -18.19 -4.98
C GLY A 134 13.72 -18.42 -5.27
N TRP A 135 12.83 -17.98 -4.38
CA TRP A 135 11.39 -18.11 -4.58
C TRP A 135 10.87 -17.25 -5.72
N MET A 136 11.34 -16.01 -5.84
CA MET A 136 11.00 -15.11 -6.94
C MET A 136 11.32 -15.76 -8.29
N LEU A 137 12.54 -16.30 -8.44
CA LEU A 137 12.93 -17.04 -9.64
C LEU A 137 12.02 -18.25 -9.89
N VAL A 138 11.64 -19.00 -8.85
CA VAL A 138 10.73 -20.15 -8.99
C VAL A 138 9.36 -19.71 -9.50
N MET A 139 8.80 -18.62 -8.96
CA MET A 139 7.51 -18.09 -9.41
C MET A 139 7.57 -17.62 -10.86
N ASP A 140 8.62 -16.89 -11.25
CA ASP A 140 8.77 -16.41 -12.63
C ASP A 140 8.98 -17.57 -13.63
N LEU A 141 9.69 -18.62 -13.22
CA LEU A 141 9.83 -19.85 -14.03
C LEU A 141 8.50 -20.57 -14.20
N ILE A 142 7.64 -20.56 -13.18
CA ILE A 142 6.28 -21.11 -13.30
C ILE A 142 5.44 -20.26 -14.24
N LEU A 143 5.50 -18.93 -14.12
CA LEU A 143 4.84 -18.00 -15.02
C LEU A 143 5.25 -18.22 -16.49
N ASN A 144 6.52 -18.49 -16.76
CA ASN A 144 6.98 -18.86 -18.10
C ASN A 144 6.24 -20.04 -18.69
N ALA A 145 6.03 -21.08 -17.88
CA ALA A 145 5.28 -22.25 -18.31
C ALA A 145 3.82 -21.87 -18.63
N VAL A 146 3.20 -21.03 -17.81
CA VAL A 146 1.82 -20.53 -18.01
C VAL A 146 1.72 -19.74 -19.31
N TYR A 147 2.52 -18.68 -19.46
CA TYR A 147 2.46 -17.76 -20.60
C TYR A 147 2.74 -18.47 -21.92
N LEU A 148 3.76 -19.33 -21.94
CA LEU A 148 4.09 -20.12 -23.12
C LEU A 148 2.96 -21.08 -23.49
N SER A 149 2.34 -21.73 -22.50
CA SER A 149 1.24 -22.66 -22.74
C SER A 149 -0.01 -21.96 -23.25
N ILE A 150 -0.33 -20.76 -22.75
CA ILE A 150 -1.38 -19.88 -23.31
C ILE A 150 -1.06 -19.56 -24.78
N GLY A 151 0.16 -19.08 -25.05
CA GLY A 151 0.62 -18.74 -26.40
C GLY A 151 0.51 -19.90 -27.38
N MET A 152 0.95 -21.10 -27.00
CA MET A 152 0.89 -22.29 -27.84
C MET A 152 -0.53 -22.83 -28.02
N ALA A 153 -1.35 -22.83 -26.96
CA ALA A 153 -2.75 -23.26 -27.03
C ALA A 153 -3.58 -22.37 -27.95
N LEU A 154 -3.31 -21.06 -27.93
CA LEU A 154 -4.01 -20.09 -28.77
C LEU A 154 -3.36 -19.91 -30.15
N ALA A 155 -2.23 -20.57 -30.44
CA ALA A 155 -1.50 -20.38 -31.70
C ALA A 155 -2.33 -20.73 -32.94
N PHE A 156 -3.26 -21.66 -32.78
CA PHE A 156 -4.18 -22.08 -33.83
C PHE A 156 -5.12 -20.95 -34.27
N TRP A 157 -5.39 -19.99 -33.38
CA TRP A 157 -6.28 -18.86 -33.66
C TRP A 157 -5.56 -17.72 -34.40
N GLY A 158 -4.25 -17.84 -34.62
CA GLY A 158 -3.48 -16.82 -35.30
C GLY A 158 -3.57 -15.48 -34.57
N ARG A 159 -3.80 -14.41 -35.34
CA ARG A 159 -4.04 -13.05 -34.81
C ARG A 159 -5.20 -12.94 -33.81
N PHE A 160 -6.18 -13.85 -33.84
CA PHE A 160 -7.31 -13.82 -32.89
C PHE A 160 -6.94 -14.37 -31.50
N GLY A 161 -5.77 -15.01 -31.35
CA GLY A 161 -5.27 -15.43 -30.05
C GLY A 161 -5.10 -14.25 -29.09
N LEU A 162 -4.61 -13.10 -29.58
CA LEU A 162 -4.49 -11.88 -28.78
C LEU A 162 -5.84 -11.33 -28.32
N LEU A 163 -6.85 -11.38 -29.19
CA LEU A 163 -8.20 -10.94 -28.85
C LEU A 163 -8.81 -11.81 -27.74
N ALA A 164 -8.54 -13.11 -27.76
CA ALA A 164 -8.98 -14.03 -26.72
C ALA A 164 -8.34 -13.72 -25.37
N VAL A 165 -7.02 -13.46 -25.36
CA VAL A 165 -6.31 -13.01 -24.16
C VAL A 165 -6.87 -11.68 -23.67
N ALA A 166 -7.11 -10.72 -24.56
CA ALA A 166 -7.66 -9.42 -24.17
C ALA A 166 -9.04 -9.56 -23.51
N PHE A 167 -9.95 -10.36 -24.09
CA PHE A 167 -11.24 -10.61 -23.46
C PHE A 167 -11.12 -11.35 -22.13
N TYR A 168 -10.17 -12.26 -22.00
CA TYR A 168 -9.90 -12.95 -20.75
C TYR A 168 -9.42 -11.97 -19.66
N LEU A 169 -8.43 -11.12 -19.96
CA LEU A 169 -7.93 -10.12 -19.02
C LEU A 169 -9.00 -9.08 -18.66
N ILE A 170 -9.81 -8.63 -19.63
CA ILE A 170 -10.96 -7.75 -19.37
C ILE A 170 -11.98 -8.46 -18.46
N GLY A 171 -12.24 -9.74 -18.69
CA GLY A 171 -13.15 -10.54 -17.86
C GLY A 171 -12.66 -10.64 -16.42
N ILE A 172 -11.37 -10.90 -16.21
CA ILE A 172 -10.74 -10.88 -14.89
C ILE A 172 -10.87 -9.50 -14.26
N TRP A 173 -10.54 -8.43 -15.01
CA TRP A 173 -10.66 -7.06 -14.51
C TRP A 173 -12.09 -6.72 -14.06
N ILE A 174 -13.10 -7.10 -14.85
CA ILE A 174 -14.52 -6.92 -14.47
C ILE A 174 -14.84 -7.70 -13.18
N LEU A 175 -14.33 -8.92 -13.03
CA LEU A 175 -14.54 -9.72 -11.82
C LEU A 175 -13.85 -9.09 -10.60
N LYS A 176 -12.63 -8.57 -10.74
CA LYS A 176 -11.95 -7.82 -9.67
C LYS A 176 -12.75 -6.59 -9.25
N GLU A 177 -13.20 -5.80 -10.23
CA GLU A 177 -14.00 -4.59 -9.99
C GLU A 177 -15.34 -4.91 -9.33
N ALA A 178 -15.95 -6.06 -9.65
CA ALA A 178 -17.16 -6.54 -9.03
C ALA A 178 -16.93 -7.17 -7.63
N GLY A 179 -15.75 -6.98 -7.04
CA GLY A 179 -15.44 -7.36 -5.66
C GLY A 179 -15.19 -8.86 -5.45
N PHE A 180 -14.88 -9.64 -6.50
CA PHE A 180 -14.57 -11.07 -6.36
C PHE A 180 -13.08 -11.29 -6.02
N PRO A 181 -12.70 -11.60 -4.76
CA PRO A 181 -11.29 -11.66 -4.36
C PRO A 181 -10.54 -12.83 -5.02
N SER A 182 -11.25 -13.90 -5.38
CA SER A 182 -10.65 -15.05 -6.07
C SER A 182 -10.27 -14.75 -7.53
N ALA A 183 -10.75 -13.65 -8.11
CA ALA A 183 -10.41 -13.22 -9.47
C ALA A 183 -8.90 -12.98 -9.65
N ASP A 184 -8.22 -12.54 -8.59
CA ASP A 184 -6.78 -12.34 -8.57
C ASP A 184 -6.01 -13.65 -8.81
N GLN A 185 -6.46 -14.77 -8.25
CA GLN A 185 -5.80 -16.08 -8.42
C GLN A 185 -5.78 -16.54 -9.89
N PHE A 186 -6.70 -16.02 -10.69
CA PHE A 186 -6.86 -16.32 -12.10
C PHE A 186 -6.10 -15.35 -13.01
N ASP A 187 -5.65 -14.22 -12.50
CA ASP A 187 -4.86 -13.28 -13.26
C ASP A 187 -3.49 -13.89 -13.60
N PRO A 188 -3.14 -14.09 -14.88
CA PRO A 188 -1.83 -14.61 -15.24
C PRO A 188 -0.73 -13.65 -14.80
N LEU A 189 -1.03 -12.36 -14.59
CA LEU A 189 -0.10 -11.35 -14.10
C LEU A 189 -0.03 -11.27 -12.56
N PHE A 190 -0.78 -12.11 -11.84
CA PHE A 190 -0.93 -12.04 -10.38
C PHE A 190 0.40 -12.06 -9.61
N PHE A 191 1.35 -12.91 -10.00
CA PHE A 191 2.64 -13.00 -9.31
C PHE A 191 3.58 -11.82 -9.61
N GLY A 192 3.13 -10.82 -10.37
CA GLY A 192 3.84 -9.54 -10.46
C GLY A 192 3.77 -8.73 -9.18
N HIS A 193 2.83 -9.05 -8.28
CA HIS A 193 2.67 -8.39 -6.99
C HIS A 193 3.14 -9.35 -5.88
N PHE A 194 4.36 -9.14 -5.38
CA PHE A 194 4.90 -9.94 -4.28
C PHE A 194 4.47 -9.38 -2.93
N ASN A 195 3.74 -10.17 -2.15
CA ASN A 195 3.45 -9.83 -0.76
C ASN A 195 4.64 -10.23 0.12
N VAL A 196 5.46 -9.24 0.48
CA VAL A 196 6.56 -9.41 1.44
C VAL A 196 6.03 -9.03 2.82
N ILE A 197 6.03 -9.99 3.75
CA ILE A 197 5.67 -9.76 5.15
C ILE A 197 6.95 -9.87 5.97
N GLY A 198 7.47 -8.71 6.40
CA GLY A 198 8.78 -8.63 7.06
C GLY A 198 9.92 -9.05 6.12
N SER A 199 10.66 -10.09 6.48
CA SER A 199 11.74 -10.68 5.67
C SER A 199 11.32 -11.93 4.91
N THR A 200 10.06 -12.35 5.04
CA THR A 200 9.55 -13.59 4.44
C THR A 200 8.66 -13.29 3.25
N LEU A 201 8.97 -13.92 2.12
CA LEU A 201 8.10 -13.88 0.95
C LEU A 201 6.87 -14.75 1.20
N HIS A 202 5.68 -14.15 1.21
CA HIS A 202 4.45 -14.90 1.30
C HIS A 202 4.10 -15.46 -0.09
N VAL A 203 4.40 -16.74 -0.31
CA VAL A 203 4.07 -17.43 -1.57
C VAL A 203 2.56 -17.73 -1.61
N PRO A 204 1.82 -17.19 -2.60
CA PRO A 204 0.39 -17.46 -2.72
C PRO A 204 0.17 -18.84 -3.35
N TRP A 205 0.29 -19.88 -2.53
CA TRP A 205 0.28 -21.28 -2.97
C TRP A 205 -0.96 -21.68 -3.77
N GLU A 206 -2.13 -21.17 -3.40
CA GLU A 206 -3.39 -21.48 -4.09
C GLU A 206 -3.37 -20.99 -5.54
N ALA A 207 -3.07 -19.69 -5.73
CA ALA A 207 -2.90 -19.11 -7.05
C ALA A 207 -1.84 -19.86 -7.85
N LEU A 208 -0.71 -20.23 -7.22
CA LEU A 208 0.36 -20.98 -7.86
C LEU A 208 -0.11 -22.32 -8.40
N MET A 209 -0.84 -23.08 -7.58
CA MET A 209 -1.35 -24.39 -7.96
C MET A 209 -2.43 -24.29 -9.04
N ILE A 210 -3.29 -23.26 -8.97
CA ILE A 210 -4.30 -22.97 -9.99
C ILE A 210 -3.62 -22.67 -11.34
N GLN A 211 -2.63 -21.79 -11.34
CA GLN A 211 -1.92 -21.38 -12.56
C GLN A 211 -1.09 -22.52 -13.15
N LEU A 212 -0.44 -23.34 -12.32
CA LEU A 212 0.23 -24.57 -12.76
C LEU A 212 -0.75 -25.58 -13.36
N GLY A 213 -1.92 -25.77 -12.73
CA GLY A 213 -2.99 -26.61 -13.24
C GLY A 213 -3.49 -26.11 -14.59
N ALA A 214 -3.80 -24.82 -14.69
CA ALA A 214 -4.26 -24.17 -15.92
C ALA A 214 -3.22 -24.29 -17.04
N SER A 215 -1.94 -24.03 -16.74
CA SER A 215 -0.83 -24.19 -17.66
C SER A 215 -0.73 -25.61 -18.22
N THR A 216 -0.83 -26.62 -17.34
CA THR A 216 -0.80 -28.04 -17.74
C THR A 216 -1.95 -28.38 -18.68
N VAL A 217 -3.17 -27.93 -18.35
CA VAL A 217 -4.36 -28.15 -19.18
C VAL A 217 -4.19 -27.47 -20.54
N LEU A 218 -3.74 -26.21 -20.58
CA LEU A 218 -3.50 -25.46 -21.82
C LEU A 218 -2.41 -26.11 -22.69
N ALA A 219 -1.32 -26.57 -22.08
CA ALA A 219 -0.27 -27.29 -22.78
C ALA A 219 -0.80 -28.59 -23.44
N LEU A 220 -1.67 -29.32 -22.74
CA LEU A 220 -2.33 -30.51 -23.29
C LEU A 220 -3.32 -30.16 -24.41
N ILE A 221 -4.09 -29.08 -24.28
CA ILE A 221 -4.97 -28.58 -25.35
C ILE A 221 -4.15 -28.25 -26.60
N GLY A 222 -3.04 -27.52 -26.45
CA GLY A 222 -2.13 -27.21 -27.55
C GLY A 222 -1.55 -28.47 -28.21
N GLN A 223 -1.16 -29.47 -27.42
CA GLN A 223 -0.65 -30.76 -27.90
C GLN A 223 -1.69 -31.52 -28.71
N LEU A 224 -2.94 -31.57 -28.22
CA LEU A 224 -4.05 -32.27 -28.87
C LEU A 224 -4.41 -31.58 -30.19
N ALA A 225 -4.50 -30.25 -30.17
CA ALA A 225 -4.75 -29.45 -31.37
C ALA A 225 -3.64 -29.65 -32.41
N PHE A 226 -2.37 -29.60 -32.00
CA PHE A 226 -1.22 -29.83 -32.88
C PHE A 226 -1.25 -31.23 -33.51
N SER A 227 -1.58 -32.26 -32.71
CA SER A 227 -1.62 -33.65 -33.18
C SER A 227 -2.74 -33.90 -34.19
N LYS A 228 -3.91 -33.27 -34.01
CA LYS A 228 -5.09 -33.45 -34.88
C LYS A 228 -5.04 -32.65 -36.18
N MET A 229 -4.24 -31.58 -36.25
CA MET A 229 -4.27 -30.59 -37.33
C MET A 229 -4.00 -31.17 -38.73
N GLY A 230 -3.08 -32.12 -38.90
CA GLY A 230 -2.83 -32.71 -40.24
C GLY A 230 -3.89 -33.70 -40.73
N LYS A 231 -4.71 -34.28 -39.85
CA LYS A 231 -5.81 -35.19 -40.27
C LYS A 231 -7.04 -34.41 -40.77
N ALA A 232 -7.21 -33.19 -40.29
CA ALA A 232 -8.32 -32.30 -40.63
C ALA A 232 -8.28 -31.80 -42.08
N ARG A 233 -7.06 -31.66 -42.65
CA ARG A 233 -6.82 -31.07 -43.97
C ARG A 233 -7.29 -31.94 -45.14
N GLU A 234 -7.48 -33.25 -44.92
CA GLU A 234 -8.05 -34.16 -45.93
C GLU A 234 -9.58 -33.99 -46.10
N SER A 235 -10.28 -33.29 -45.19
CA SER A 235 -11.75 -33.08 -45.25
C SER A 235 -12.19 -31.64 -45.58
N VAL A 236 -11.30 -30.86 -46.21
CA VAL A 236 -11.26 -29.36 -46.24
C VAL A 236 -12.48 -28.60 -46.80
N SER A 237 -13.51 -29.23 -47.36
CA SER A 237 -14.76 -28.50 -47.69
C SER A 237 -15.68 -28.28 -46.48
N GLY A 238 -15.62 -29.13 -45.44
CA GLY A 238 -16.47 -29.04 -44.25
C GLY A 238 -15.92 -28.15 -43.13
N TRP A 239 -14.58 -28.13 -42.97
CA TRP A 239 -13.94 -27.47 -41.83
C TRP A 239 -14.14 -25.95 -41.82
N LYS A 240 -14.14 -25.28 -42.98
CA LYS A 240 -14.42 -23.82 -43.04
C LYS A 240 -15.85 -23.45 -42.61
N ARG A 241 -16.82 -24.38 -42.66
CA ARG A 241 -18.20 -24.15 -42.20
C ARG A 241 -18.42 -24.58 -40.75
N ALA A 242 -17.71 -25.60 -40.27
CA ALA A 242 -17.81 -26.07 -38.88
C ALA A 242 -16.90 -25.30 -37.90
N ALA A 243 -15.80 -24.72 -38.38
CA ALA A 243 -14.85 -24.01 -37.54
C ALA A 243 -15.43 -22.74 -36.92
N THR A 244 -16.31 -22.01 -37.60
CA THR A 244 -16.91 -20.77 -37.07
C THR A 244 -17.83 -20.99 -35.86
N PRO A 245 -18.79 -21.94 -35.87
CA PRO A 245 -19.58 -22.23 -34.68
C PRO A 245 -18.74 -22.90 -33.58
N LEU A 246 -17.82 -23.83 -33.89
CA LEU A 246 -16.90 -24.38 -32.87
C LEU A 246 -15.99 -23.29 -32.27
N PHE A 247 -15.64 -22.25 -33.03
CA PHE A 247 -14.86 -21.10 -32.59
C PHE A 247 -15.64 -20.22 -31.62
N ILE A 248 -16.93 -19.96 -31.89
CA ILE A 248 -17.81 -19.20 -30.98
C ILE A 248 -18.12 -20.04 -29.73
N PHE A 249 -18.47 -21.32 -29.89
CA PHE A 249 -18.73 -22.22 -28.76
C PHE A 249 -17.49 -22.49 -27.91
N GLY A 250 -16.29 -22.48 -28.51
CA GLY A 250 -15.03 -22.61 -27.80
C GLY A 250 -14.68 -21.35 -26.99
N LEU A 251 -14.88 -20.16 -27.56
CA LEU A 251 -14.65 -18.89 -26.87
C LEU A 251 -15.68 -18.66 -25.76
N VAL A 252 -16.97 -18.84 -26.08
CA VAL A 252 -18.06 -18.73 -25.10
C VAL A 252 -17.93 -19.84 -24.06
N GLY A 253 -17.61 -21.07 -24.46
CA GLY A 253 -17.42 -22.18 -23.53
C GLY A 253 -16.21 -21.98 -22.62
N PHE A 254 -15.11 -21.41 -23.12
CA PHE A 254 -13.94 -21.07 -22.31
C PHE A 254 -14.27 -19.97 -21.30
N VAL A 255 -14.88 -18.87 -21.74
CA VAL A 255 -15.29 -17.76 -20.86
C VAL A 255 -16.35 -18.21 -19.84
N VAL A 256 -17.36 -18.97 -20.27
CA VAL A 256 -18.42 -19.48 -19.39
C VAL A 256 -17.90 -20.53 -18.42
N ALA A 257 -17.08 -21.49 -18.85
CA ALA A 257 -16.50 -22.47 -17.93
C ALA A 257 -15.62 -21.80 -16.87
N TRP A 258 -14.95 -20.71 -17.23
CA TRP A 258 -14.14 -19.92 -16.30
C TRP A 258 -14.99 -19.07 -15.34
N ILE A 259 -16.04 -18.41 -15.83
CA ILE A 259 -17.01 -17.69 -14.97
C ILE A 259 -17.71 -18.67 -14.01
N VAL A 260 -18.10 -19.84 -14.51
CA VAL A 260 -18.72 -20.90 -13.69
C VAL A 260 -17.73 -21.42 -12.67
N ALA A 261 -16.48 -21.69 -13.04
CA ALA A 261 -15.45 -22.09 -12.08
C ALA A 261 -15.24 -21.02 -11.00
N SER A 262 -15.14 -19.74 -11.37
CA SER A 262 -15.00 -18.65 -10.40
C SER A 262 -16.22 -18.51 -9.49
N VAL A 263 -17.44 -18.80 -9.95
CA VAL A 263 -18.65 -18.81 -9.10
C VAL A 263 -18.71 -20.05 -8.19
N PHE A 264 -18.27 -21.24 -8.65
CA PHE A 264 -18.35 -22.48 -7.89
C PHE A 264 -17.19 -22.71 -6.90
N PHE A 265 -16.07 -22.02 -7.06
CA PHE A 265 -14.95 -22.01 -6.10
C PHE A 265 -15.05 -20.85 -5.09
N VAL A 266 -16.15 -20.09 -5.10
CA VAL A 266 -16.47 -19.13 -4.03
C VAL A 266 -16.97 -19.93 -2.83
N ASP A 267 -16.22 -19.84 -1.73
CA ASP A 267 -16.65 -20.36 -0.45
C ASP A 267 -17.93 -19.61 -0.02
N GLU A 268 -19.00 -20.35 0.22
CA GLU A 268 -20.33 -19.78 0.54
C GLU A 268 -20.28 -18.97 1.86
N GLU A 269 -19.26 -19.21 2.70
CA GLU A 269 -18.97 -18.45 3.92
C GLU A 269 -18.45 -17.03 3.66
N ALA A 270 -17.71 -16.77 2.57
CA ALA A 270 -17.17 -15.44 2.26
C ALA A 270 -18.27 -14.41 1.91
N LEU A 271 -19.47 -14.87 1.55
CA LEU A 271 -20.64 -14.03 1.27
C LEU A 271 -21.49 -13.74 2.51
N THR A 272 -21.11 -14.25 3.69
CA THR A 272 -21.88 -14.11 4.93
C THR A 272 -21.27 -13.19 5.98
N GLU A 273 -20.13 -12.56 5.72
CA GLU A 273 -19.70 -11.42 6.54
C GLU A 273 -20.71 -10.26 6.36
N PRO A 274 -21.22 -9.66 7.45
CA PRO A 274 -22.07 -8.49 7.37
C PRO A 274 -21.25 -7.32 6.83
N THR A 275 -21.38 -7.11 5.53
CA THR A 275 -20.90 -5.97 4.74
C THR A 275 -21.64 -4.70 5.14
N ASP A 276 -21.35 -4.18 6.34
CA ASP A 276 -21.60 -2.77 6.69
C ASP A 276 -20.46 -1.86 6.16
N ALA A 277 -19.41 -2.42 5.57
CA ALA A 277 -18.47 -1.67 4.75
C ALA A 277 -19.04 -1.55 3.33
N ALA A 278 -19.84 -0.52 3.11
CA ALA A 278 -20.35 -0.17 1.79
C ALA A 278 -19.20 -0.12 0.77
N GLU A 279 -19.36 -0.80 -0.37
CA GLU A 279 -18.52 -0.58 -1.55
C GLU A 279 -18.42 0.93 -1.80
N PRO A 280 -17.22 1.49 -2.02
CA PRO A 280 -17.08 2.89 -2.37
C PRO A 280 -17.71 3.11 -3.75
N VAL A 281 -18.99 3.48 -3.76
CA VAL A 281 -19.68 3.95 -4.96
C VAL A 281 -19.05 5.29 -5.34
N TYR A 282 -18.04 5.25 -6.22
CA TYR A 282 -17.55 6.45 -6.88
C TYR A 282 -18.61 6.88 -7.89
N ALA A 283 -19.49 7.78 -7.47
CA ALA A 283 -20.42 8.36 -8.43
C ALA A 283 -19.63 9.14 -9.49
N GLU A 284 -19.84 8.78 -10.76
CA GLU A 284 -19.33 9.53 -11.90
C GLU A 284 -20.04 10.89 -11.97
N TRP A 285 -19.50 11.87 -11.24
CA TRP A 285 -19.96 13.24 -11.34
C TRP A 285 -19.13 13.99 -12.38
N ALA A 286 -19.80 14.76 -13.22
CA ALA A 286 -19.12 15.78 -14.01
C ALA A 286 -18.41 16.74 -13.04
N THR A 287 -17.11 16.97 -13.26
CA THR A 287 -16.29 17.88 -12.45
C THR A 287 -16.24 19.26 -13.10
N THR A 288 -16.22 20.29 -12.26
CA THR A 288 -16.03 21.69 -12.66
C THR A 288 -14.73 22.21 -12.05
N ARG A 289 -14.20 23.29 -12.64
CA ARG A 289 -13.05 24.02 -12.14
C ARG A 289 -13.42 25.44 -11.77
N LEU A 290 -12.92 25.91 -10.64
CA LEU A 290 -13.00 27.31 -10.20
C LEU A 290 -11.59 27.80 -9.88
N LYS A 291 -11.21 28.96 -10.41
CA LYS A 291 -9.88 29.53 -10.20
C LYS A 291 -9.99 30.81 -9.36
N THR A 292 -9.23 30.87 -8.28
CA THR A 292 -9.06 32.08 -7.44
C THR A 292 -7.73 32.75 -7.77
N LYS A 293 -7.30 33.75 -6.98
CA LYS A 293 -5.98 34.36 -7.17
C LYS A 293 -4.86 33.37 -6.86
N ARG A 294 -5.05 32.50 -5.86
CA ARG A 294 -4.00 31.60 -5.34
C ARG A 294 -4.23 30.13 -5.66
N PHE A 295 -5.46 29.72 -5.98
CA PHE A 295 -5.82 28.32 -6.12
C PHE A 295 -6.55 27.99 -7.43
N VAL A 296 -6.49 26.71 -7.79
CA VAL A 296 -7.40 26.08 -8.76
C VAL A 296 -8.17 24.97 -8.05
N PHE A 297 -9.46 25.16 -7.85
CA PHE A 297 -10.37 24.18 -7.29
C PHE A 297 -10.90 23.23 -8.38
N ILE A 298 -10.93 21.94 -8.08
CA ILE A 298 -11.57 20.90 -8.89
C ILE A 298 -12.63 20.23 -8.01
N TYR A 299 -13.89 20.22 -8.41
CA TYR A 299 -14.97 19.67 -7.58
C TYR A 299 -16.11 19.02 -8.40
N PRO A 300 -16.85 18.08 -7.81
CA PRO A 300 -18.10 17.54 -8.39
C PRO A 300 -19.19 18.60 -8.51
N ASN A 301 -19.93 18.66 -9.62
CA ASN A 301 -20.97 19.68 -9.84
C ASN A 301 -22.05 19.76 -8.75
N ASN A 302 -22.39 18.63 -8.12
CA ASN A 302 -23.34 18.59 -7.00
C ASN A 302 -22.83 19.26 -5.73
N LEU A 303 -21.53 19.53 -5.64
CA LEU A 303 -20.87 20.21 -4.52
C LEU A 303 -20.45 21.66 -4.86
N ALA A 304 -20.92 22.21 -5.98
CA ALA A 304 -20.52 23.53 -6.46
C ALA A 304 -20.69 24.63 -5.41
N ARG A 305 -21.81 24.66 -4.68
CA ARG A 305 -22.05 25.66 -3.63
C ARG A 305 -20.99 25.61 -2.53
N ALA A 306 -20.72 24.43 -1.97
CA ALA A 306 -19.75 24.27 -0.90
C ALA A 306 -18.32 24.59 -1.37
N ALA A 307 -17.98 24.20 -2.61
CA ALA A 307 -16.70 24.54 -3.22
C ALA A 307 -16.54 26.05 -3.47
N GLU A 308 -17.59 26.74 -3.91
CA GLU A 308 -17.61 28.19 -4.11
C GLU A 308 -17.51 28.95 -2.78
N GLU A 309 -18.19 28.48 -1.73
CA GLU A 309 -18.08 29.02 -0.37
C GLU A 309 -16.64 28.90 0.17
N LEU A 310 -16.02 27.71 0.08
CA LEU A 310 -14.62 27.53 0.48
C LEU A 310 -13.67 28.40 -0.36
N ALA A 311 -13.87 28.46 -1.68
CA ALA A 311 -13.03 29.24 -2.58
C ALA A 311 -13.11 30.76 -2.31
N ALA A 312 -14.22 31.25 -1.77
CA ALA A 312 -14.37 32.66 -1.40
C ALA A 312 -13.45 33.07 -0.23
N GLU A 313 -13.13 32.13 0.67
CA GLU A 313 -12.26 32.36 1.84
C GLU A 313 -10.82 31.88 1.61
N ALA A 314 -10.59 31.03 0.61
CA ALA A 314 -9.31 30.36 0.39
C ALA A 314 -8.12 31.31 0.21
N ASP A 315 -8.29 32.41 -0.53
CA ASP A 315 -7.19 33.37 -0.75
C ASP A 315 -6.75 34.05 0.57
N GLU A 316 -7.66 34.25 1.54
CA GLU A 316 -7.32 34.77 2.87
C GLU A 316 -6.60 33.72 3.73
N VAL A 317 -7.02 32.45 3.64
CA VAL A 317 -6.30 31.31 4.26
C VAL A 317 -4.87 31.27 3.73
N HIS A 318 -4.69 31.36 2.41
CA HIS A 318 -3.37 31.40 1.79
C HIS A 318 -2.53 32.57 2.29
N ASP A 319 -3.05 33.78 2.24
CA ASP A 319 -2.29 34.97 2.65
C ASP A 319 -1.92 34.92 4.16
N THR A 320 -2.71 34.25 4.99
CA THR A 320 -2.40 33.99 6.39
C THR A 320 -1.26 32.99 6.57
N VAL A 321 -1.29 31.85 5.87
CA VAL A 321 -0.20 30.85 5.91
C VAL A 321 1.08 31.41 5.29
N THR A 322 0.97 32.19 4.22
CA THR A 322 2.09 32.92 3.58
C THR A 322 2.78 33.84 4.59
N ARG A 323 1.98 34.61 5.35
CA ARG A 323 2.50 35.52 6.36
C ARG A 323 3.23 34.77 7.48
N PHE A 324 2.71 33.61 7.88
CA PHE A 324 3.34 32.77 8.90
C PHE A 324 4.71 32.22 8.45
N PHE A 325 4.84 31.76 7.21
CA PHE A 325 6.12 31.24 6.70
C PHE A 325 7.08 32.30 6.15
N GLY A 326 6.59 33.53 5.94
CA GLY A 326 7.36 34.64 5.39
C GLY A 326 7.80 34.45 3.94
N THR A 327 7.18 33.53 3.19
CA THR A 327 7.49 33.28 1.77
C THR A 327 6.21 33.01 0.98
N GLU A 328 6.25 33.22 -0.33
CA GLU A 328 5.20 32.78 -1.25
C GLU A 328 5.52 31.37 -1.77
N PRO A 329 4.49 30.56 -2.09
CA PRO A 329 4.71 29.25 -2.67
C PRO A 329 5.18 29.38 -4.12
N GLN A 330 6.07 28.48 -4.55
CA GLN A 330 6.68 28.55 -5.89
C GLN A 330 5.76 28.05 -7.01
N ARG A 331 4.66 27.37 -6.67
CA ARG A 331 3.81 26.64 -7.63
C ARG A 331 2.34 27.02 -7.45
N GLU A 332 1.58 26.89 -8.53
CA GLU A 332 0.11 26.98 -8.48
C GLU A 332 -0.43 25.85 -7.62
N ILE A 333 -1.36 26.17 -6.71
CA ILE A 333 -1.92 25.21 -5.76
C ILE A 333 -3.26 24.71 -6.27
N ILE A 334 -3.40 23.40 -6.39
CA ILE A 334 -4.64 22.75 -6.84
C ILE A 334 -5.37 22.18 -5.62
N VAL A 335 -6.64 22.56 -5.43
CA VAL A 335 -7.49 21.98 -4.39
C VAL A 335 -8.50 21.04 -5.03
N ASP A 336 -8.29 19.75 -4.84
CA ASP A 336 -9.08 18.66 -5.40
C ASP A 336 -10.12 18.18 -4.37
N LEU A 337 -11.36 18.62 -4.58
CA LEU A 337 -12.52 18.36 -3.73
C LEU A 337 -13.35 17.16 -4.25
N THR A 338 -12.76 16.33 -5.11
CA THR A 338 -13.42 15.12 -5.64
C THR A 338 -13.24 13.90 -4.72
N SER A 339 -12.39 14.03 -3.69
CA SER A 339 -12.14 12.96 -2.73
C SER A 339 -13.36 12.67 -1.86
N ASN A 340 -13.70 11.40 -1.73
CA ASN A 340 -14.68 10.90 -0.77
C ASN A 340 -14.01 10.03 0.31
N SER A 341 -12.74 10.27 0.63
CA SER A 341 -12.07 9.49 1.68
C SER A 341 -12.74 9.78 3.03
N PRO A 342 -13.30 8.76 3.72
CA PRO A 342 -13.89 8.96 5.04
C PRO A 342 -12.82 9.05 6.13
N ARG A 343 -11.56 8.70 5.83
CA ARG A 343 -10.51 8.54 6.83
C ARG A 343 -9.76 9.84 7.16
N HIS A 344 -9.77 10.82 6.27
CA HIS A 344 -9.01 12.07 6.43
C HIS A 344 -9.85 13.24 5.91
N ALA A 345 -9.84 14.37 6.63
CA ALA A 345 -10.50 15.58 6.18
C ALA A 345 -9.76 16.22 4.99
N GLY A 346 -8.44 16.05 4.93
CA GLY A 346 -7.59 16.47 3.83
C GLY A 346 -6.30 15.64 3.74
N THR A 347 -5.60 15.79 2.61
CA THR A 347 -4.22 15.33 2.39
C THR A 347 -3.54 16.25 1.38
N ALA A 348 -2.28 16.61 1.59
CA ALA A 348 -1.49 17.39 0.63
C ALA A 348 -0.35 16.58 0.00
N TYR A 349 -0.12 16.78 -1.30
CA TYR A 349 1.05 16.26 -2.01
C TYR A 349 1.43 17.17 -3.18
N TRP A 350 2.69 17.63 -3.22
CA TRP A 350 3.30 18.30 -4.39
C TRP A 350 2.48 19.46 -4.99
N GLY A 351 1.95 20.34 -4.14
CA GLY A 351 1.13 21.48 -4.60
C GLY A 351 -0.33 21.13 -4.91
N ARG A 352 -0.76 19.89 -4.66
CA ARG A 352 -2.16 19.51 -4.68
C ARG A 352 -2.63 19.22 -3.25
N ILE A 353 -3.74 19.83 -2.86
CA ILE A 353 -4.50 19.55 -1.66
C ILE A 353 -5.71 18.72 -2.08
N ARG A 354 -5.99 17.59 -1.42
CA ARG A 354 -7.25 16.86 -1.54
C ARG A 354 -8.06 17.07 -0.28
N MET A 355 -9.34 17.38 -0.39
CA MET A 355 -10.22 17.54 0.78
C MET A 355 -11.57 16.88 0.54
N ASN A 356 -12.20 16.39 1.61
CA ASN A 356 -13.54 15.82 1.55
C ASN A 356 -14.58 16.88 1.96
N LEU A 357 -15.36 17.37 1.00
CA LEU A 357 -16.46 18.31 1.25
C LEU A 357 -17.73 17.65 1.82
N GLN A 358 -17.86 16.33 1.70
CA GLN A 358 -19.08 15.61 2.07
C GLN A 358 -19.09 15.13 3.52
N ALA A 359 -17.98 15.28 4.24
CA ALA A 359 -17.92 14.92 5.64
C ALA A 359 -18.81 15.85 6.48
N GLU A 360 -19.88 15.27 7.06
CA GLU A 360 -20.88 16.00 7.84
C GLU A 360 -20.24 16.82 8.97
N GLY A 361 -20.63 18.10 9.10
CA GLY A 361 -20.19 18.97 10.19
C GLY A 361 -18.81 19.58 10.00
N LEU A 362 -18.17 19.39 8.84
CA LEU A 362 -16.91 20.05 8.51
C LEU A 362 -17.08 21.41 7.82
N GLU A 363 -18.28 21.85 7.44
CA GLU A 363 -18.46 23.04 6.59
C GLU A 363 -17.79 24.29 7.19
N ALA A 364 -18.03 24.55 8.47
CA ALA A 364 -17.41 25.66 9.20
C ALA A 364 -15.90 25.46 9.49
N ARG A 365 -15.37 24.27 9.21
CA ARG A 365 -14.00 23.84 9.52
C ARG A 365 -13.13 23.70 8.27
N LEU A 366 -13.72 23.76 7.07
CA LEU A 366 -13.00 23.64 5.81
C LEU A 366 -11.85 24.66 5.67
N PRO A 367 -11.97 25.94 6.09
CA PRO A 367 -10.84 26.88 6.04
C PRO A 367 -9.68 26.44 6.93
N ALA A 368 -9.97 25.85 8.09
CA ALA A 368 -8.95 25.34 9.01
C ALA A 368 -8.23 24.12 8.44
N VAL A 369 -8.98 23.17 7.86
CA VAL A 369 -8.41 22.02 7.15
C VAL A 369 -7.57 22.48 5.95
N LEU A 370 -8.05 23.46 5.17
CA LEU A 370 -7.28 24.04 4.07
C LEU A 370 -5.98 24.68 4.57
N GLY A 371 -6.02 25.39 5.70
CA GLY A 371 -4.84 25.96 6.35
C GLY A 371 -3.83 24.89 6.80
N HIS A 372 -4.30 23.79 7.38
CA HIS A 372 -3.50 22.62 7.76
C HIS A 372 -2.81 22.00 6.54
N GLU A 373 -3.58 21.65 5.50
CA GLU A 373 -3.02 21.03 4.29
C GLU A 373 -2.11 21.97 3.50
N LEU A 374 -2.39 23.27 3.53
CA LEU A 374 -1.52 24.26 2.92
C LEU A 374 -0.18 24.34 3.66
N CYS A 375 -0.16 24.20 4.99
CA CYS A 375 1.08 24.16 5.77
C CYS A 375 2.02 23.05 5.26
N HIS A 376 1.49 21.87 4.96
CA HIS A 376 2.27 20.75 4.40
C HIS A 376 2.96 21.11 3.07
N ILE A 377 2.27 21.82 2.18
CA ILE A 377 2.86 22.31 0.92
C ILE A 377 4.04 23.25 1.20
N TYR A 378 3.94 24.11 2.21
CA TYR A 378 5.03 25.03 2.56
C TYR A 378 6.21 24.30 3.18
N ILE A 379 5.97 23.30 4.02
CA ILE A 379 7.02 22.46 4.60
C ILE A 379 7.79 21.76 3.47
N ASP A 380 7.08 21.12 2.54
CA ASP A 380 7.67 20.45 1.38
C ASP A 380 8.49 21.43 0.52
N GLN A 381 7.95 22.61 0.21
CA GLN A 381 8.65 23.57 -0.65
C GLN A 381 9.88 24.19 0.01
N LEU A 382 9.79 24.57 1.27
CA LEU A 382 10.90 25.19 2.00
C LEU A 382 12.02 24.19 2.29
N SER A 383 11.68 22.91 2.44
CA SER A 383 12.65 21.84 2.67
C SER A 383 13.08 21.12 1.40
N GLU A 384 12.58 21.48 0.21
CA GLU A 384 12.73 20.69 -1.01
C GLU A 384 12.43 19.19 -0.78
N ASN A 385 11.32 18.92 -0.09
CA ASN A 385 10.84 17.62 0.37
C ASN A 385 11.74 16.91 1.39
N ARG A 386 12.87 17.47 1.85
CA ARG A 386 13.76 16.82 2.82
C ARG A 386 13.08 16.43 4.12
N VAL A 387 12.14 17.25 4.60
CA VAL A 387 11.37 16.90 5.81
C VAL A 387 10.53 15.64 5.55
N SER A 388 9.92 15.54 4.38
CA SER A 388 9.08 14.40 3.96
C SER A 388 9.90 13.16 3.56
N GLU A 389 11.13 13.31 3.09
CA GLU A 389 12.07 12.19 2.89
C GLU A 389 12.44 11.52 4.23
N SER A 390 12.49 12.30 5.31
CA SER A 390 12.74 11.82 6.67
C SER A 390 11.45 11.68 7.50
N PHE A 391 10.31 11.41 6.86
CA PHE A 391 8.98 11.45 7.50
C PHE A 391 8.88 10.56 8.74
N GLU A 392 9.56 9.40 8.76
CA GLU A 392 9.63 8.54 9.95
C GLU A 392 10.04 9.34 11.19
N THR A 393 11.06 10.20 11.08
CA THR A 393 11.61 10.97 12.18
C THR A 393 10.95 12.35 12.36
N THR A 394 10.36 12.90 11.30
CA THR A 394 9.87 14.29 11.28
C THR A 394 8.35 14.40 11.36
N ARG A 395 7.58 13.31 11.22
CA ARG A 395 6.12 13.31 11.16
C ARG A 395 5.46 14.10 12.29
N PHE A 396 5.93 13.97 13.53
CA PHE A 396 5.35 14.70 14.66
C PHE A 396 5.51 16.22 14.50
N PHE A 397 6.64 16.70 14.00
CA PHE A 397 6.83 18.12 13.72
C PHE A 397 6.05 18.57 12.49
N HIS A 398 5.99 17.72 11.46
CA HIS A 398 5.25 17.98 10.22
C HIS A 398 3.75 18.18 10.50
N GLU A 399 3.10 17.21 11.16
CA GLU A 399 1.69 17.32 11.56
C GLU A 399 1.47 18.33 12.69
N GLY A 400 2.44 18.46 13.60
CA GLY A 400 2.39 19.39 14.71
C GLY A 400 2.39 20.86 14.29
N LEU A 401 3.26 21.22 13.35
CA LEU A 401 3.32 22.58 12.81
C LEU A 401 2.06 22.93 12.02
N ALA A 402 1.54 21.97 11.24
CA ALA A 402 0.26 22.13 10.56
C ALA A 402 -0.89 22.32 11.57
N SER A 403 -0.87 21.59 12.69
CA SER A 403 -1.80 21.79 13.80
C SER A 403 -1.66 23.18 14.42
N VAL A 404 -0.44 23.71 14.62
CA VAL A 404 -0.27 25.10 15.09
C VAL A 404 -0.95 26.09 14.14
N VAL A 405 -0.75 25.93 12.82
CA VAL A 405 -1.39 26.80 11.82
C VAL A 405 -2.92 26.67 11.87
N GLU A 406 -3.43 25.44 11.91
CA GLU A 406 -4.86 25.15 12.02
C GLU A 406 -5.48 25.84 13.24
N TYR A 407 -4.97 25.54 14.43
CA TYR A 407 -5.58 25.95 15.69
C TYR A 407 -5.35 27.41 16.03
N ARG A 408 -4.19 27.98 15.66
CA ARG A 408 -3.87 29.38 15.99
C ARG A 408 -4.62 30.37 15.14
N PHE A 409 -4.87 30.06 13.86
CA PHE A 409 -5.40 31.03 12.90
C PHE A 409 -6.84 30.76 12.48
N PHE A 410 -7.30 29.51 12.52
CA PHE A 410 -8.56 29.13 11.91
C PHE A 410 -9.53 28.41 12.86
N ARG A 411 -9.10 28.08 14.09
CA ARG A 411 -9.97 27.49 15.12
C ARG A 411 -10.18 28.43 16.30
N PRO A 412 -11.30 28.28 17.03
CA PRO A 412 -11.48 28.89 18.33
C PRO A 412 -10.44 28.39 19.35
N ALA A 413 -10.05 29.24 20.29
CA ALA A 413 -9.05 28.93 21.31
C ALA A 413 -9.46 27.75 22.21
N GLU A 414 -10.76 27.50 22.35
CA GLU A 414 -11.30 26.36 23.09
C GLU A 414 -10.93 25.02 22.44
N GLU A 415 -10.86 24.94 21.10
CA GLU A 415 -10.44 23.72 20.41
C GLU A 415 -8.94 23.46 20.59
N LEU A 416 -8.11 24.51 20.65
CA LEU A 416 -6.69 24.38 21.02
C LEU A 416 -6.52 23.83 22.44
N ALA A 417 -7.35 24.30 23.39
CA ALA A 417 -7.32 23.77 24.75
C ALA A 417 -7.69 22.27 24.79
N GLN A 418 -8.59 21.81 23.92
CA GLN A 418 -8.97 20.40 23.83
C GLN A 418 -7.82 19.52 23.31
N ILE A 419 -7.13 19.91 22.24
CA ILE A 419 -6.00 19.13 21.73
C ILE A 419 -4.82 19.11 22.74
N ARG A 420 -4.57 20.22 23.45
CA ARG A 420 -3.56 20.27 24.52
C ARG A 420 -3.93 19.46 25.75
N ARG A 421 -5.22 19.33 26.06
CA ARG A 421 -5.70 18.42 27.10
C ARG A 421 -5.38 16.96 26.75
N VAL A 422 -5.45 16.56 25.47
CA VAL A 422 -5.02 15.24 25.00
C VAL A 422 -3.50 15.06 25.16
N ALA A 423 -2.70 16.07 24.79
CA ALA A 423 -1.26 16.07 25.02
C ALA A 423 -0.90 15.89 26.51
N ALA A 424 -1.60 16.61 27.39
CA ALA A 424 -1.45 16.50 28.84
C ALA A 424 -1.78 15.09 29.35
N ALA A 425 -2.88 14.49 28.87
CA ALA A 425 -3.24 13.12 29.22
C ALA A 425 -2.20 12.10 28.74
N ALA A 426 -1.68 12.27 27.53
CA ALA A 426 -0.65 11.42 26.96
C ALA A 426 0.64 11.48 27.81
N HIS A 427 1.06 12.69 28.20
CA HIS A 427 2.24 12.92 29.06
C HIS A 427 2.07 12.34 30.47
N ASP A 428 0.98 12.68 31.16
CA ASP A 428 0.70 12.26 32.54
C ASP A 428 0.67 10.73 32.70
N ARG A 429 0.10 10.04 31.71
CA ARG A 429 -0.09 8.58 31.76
C ARG A 429 1.14 7.79 31.33
N ASN A 430 1.90 8.29 30.37
CA ASN A 430 2.81 7.43 29.60
C ASN A 430 4.29 7.85 29.66
N ARG A 431 4.62 9.01 30.25
CA ARG A 431 6.00 9.52 30.36
C ARG A 431 6.73 9.53 29.00
N ILE A 432 6.11 10.16 28.02
CA ILE A 432 6.65 10.27 26.66
C ILE A 432 8.01 10.96 26.69
N ARG A 433 8.97 10.43 25.93
CA ARG A 433 10.28 11.07 25.71
C ARG A 433 10.33 11.67 24.32
N PHE A 434 11.29 12.56 24.09
CA PHE A 434 11.46 13.17 22.78
C PHE A 434 11.84 12.15 21.71
N GLU A 435 12.62 11.13 22.06
CA GLU A 435 13.01 10.04 21.15
C GLU A 435 11.83 9.18 20.69
N ASP A 436 10.76 9.14 21.49
CA ASP A 436 9.53 8.45 21.10
C ASP A 436 8.76 9.26 20.05
N LEU A 437 8.90 10.60 20.04
CA LEU A 437 8.34 11.48 19.02
C LEU A 437 9.17 11.51 17.74
N ALA A 438 10.50 11.53 17.89
CA ALA A 438 11.45 11.51 16.80
C ALA A 438 11.55 10.15 16.09
N SER A 439 10.58 9.25 16.30
CA SER A 439 10.39 8.01 15.56
C SER A 439 8.90 7.67 15.49
N SER A 440 8.30 7.88 14.31
CA SER A 440 6.89 7.57 14.06
C SER A 440 6.59 6.08 14.25
N THR A 441 7.56 5.21 13.96
CA THR A 441 7.41 3.77 14.17
C THR A 441 7.28 3.49 15.66
N ARG A 442 8.20 4.01 16.49
CA ARG A 442 8.14 3.83 17.94
C ARG A 442 6.89 4.44 18.55
N LEU A 443 6.51 5.65 18.12
CA LEU A 443 5.30 6.30 18.60
C LEU A 443 4.06 5.42 18.35
N SER A 444 3.96 4.82 17.17
CA SER A 444 2.85 3.91 16.81
C SER A 444 2.93 2.57 17.54
N GLU A 445 4.14 2.02 17.69
CA GLU A 445 4.38 0.72 18.30
C GLU A 445 4.14 0.72 19.81
N GLU A 446 4.58 1.77 20.50
CA GLU A 446 4.50 1.90 21.95
C GLU A 446 3.19 2.59 22.38
N PHE A 447 2.72 3.55 21.57
CA PHE A 447 1.60 4.44 21.91
C PHE A 447 0.55 4.52 20.80
N ALA A 448 0.28 5.71 20.26
CA ALA A 448 -0.72 5.96 19.24
C ALA A 448 -0.14 6.90 18.16
N ALA A 449 -0.27 6.50 16.89
CA ALA A 449 0.20 7.29 15.76
C ALA A 449 -0.49 8.66 15.70
N GLU A 450 -1.71 8.77 16.21
CA GLU A 450 -2.51 9.98 16.26
C GLU A 450 -1.95 11.04 17.21
N TRP A 451 -1.02 10.68 18.11
CA TRP A 451 -0.41 11.66 19.01
C TRP A 451 0.58 12.61 18.34
N VAL A 452 0.93 12.37 17.08
CA VAL A 452 1.72 13.31 16.27
C VAL A 452 1.09 14.71 16.21
N TYR A 453 -0.25 14.81 16.24
CA TYR A 453 -0.95 16.09 16.22
C TYR A 453 -0.84 16.83 17.57
N PRO A 454 -1.35 16.29 18.70
CA PRO A 454 -1.31 17.01 19.98
C PRO A 454 0.10 17.24 20.51
N LEU A 455 0.98 16.24 20.42
CA LEU A 455 2.36 16.40 20.94
C LEU A 455 3.22 17.22 19.98
N GLY A 456 3.00 17.06 18.67
CA GLY A 456 3.61 17.90 17.66
C GLY A 456 3.24 19.36 17.79
N GLU A 457 1.97 19.69 18.04
CA GLU A 457 1.51 21.07 18.27
C GLU A 457 2.27 21.70 19.43
N VAL A 458 2.37 21.00 20.56
CA VAL A 458 3.08 21.50 21.75
C VAL A 458 4.57 21.70 21.46
N PHE A 459 5.20 20.81 20.69
CA PHE A 459 6.61 20.96 20.30
C PHE A 459 6.83 22.13 19.34
N ALA A 460 6.00 22.27 18.32
CA ALA A 460 6.07 23.40 17.38
C ALA A 460 5.79 24.74 18.10
N SER A 461 4.82 24.78 19.02
CA SER A 461 4.57 25.92 19.89
C SER A 461 5.77 26.22 20.80
N ALA A 462 6.46 25.21 21.34
CA ALA A 462 7.67 25.41 22.13
C ALA A 462 8.79 26.09 21.33
N ILE A 463 8.95 25.75 20.05
CA ILE A 463 9.90 26.40 19.15
C ILE A 463 9.52 27.88 18.94
N ILE A 464 8.25 28.14 18.64
CA ILE A 464 7.74 29.50 18.42
C ILE A 464 7.86 30.36 19.68
N ASP A 465 7.49 29.84 20.84
CA ASP A 465 7.57 30.57 22.11
C ASP A 465 9.01 30.89 22.51
N THR A 466 9.98 30.08 22.06
CA THR A 466 11.40 30.23 22.39
C THR A 466 12.12 31.18 21.43
N TRP A 467 11.86 31.08 20.12
CA TRP A 467 12.62 31.80 19.08
C TRP A 467 11.79 32.73 18.18
N GLY A 468 10.47 32.78 18.36
CA GLY A 468 9.55 33.63 17.61
C GLY A 468 8.88 32.96 16.41
N ASP A 469 7.95 33.68 15.77
CA ASP A 469 7.10 33.16 14.69
C ASP A 469 7.88 32.72 13.43
N ASP A 470 9.05 33.29 13.17
CA ASP A 470 9.89 32.93 12.02
C ASP A 470 10.70 31.63 12.23
N ALA A 471 10.73 31.10 13.45
CA ALA A 471 11.60 29.99 13.83
C ALA A 471 11.26 28.66 13.11
N PRO A 472 9.98 28.25 12.97
CA PRO A 472 9.65 27.04 12.21
C PRO A 472 10.13 27.10 10.76
N ALA A 473 9.93 28.23 10.07
CA ALA A 473 10.39 28.40 8.69
C ALA A 473 11.92 28.37 8.59
N THR A 474 12.63 28.93 9.58
CA THR A 474 14.10 28.85 9.67
C THR A 474 14.58 27.42 9.85
N LEU A 475 13.93 26.66 10.74
CA LEU A 475 14.25 25.26 11.00
C LEU A 475 13.98 24.37 9.77
N ILE A 476 12.87 24.57 9.07
CA ILE A 476 12.55 23.82 7.83
C ILE A 476 13.60 24.08 6.74
N ARG A 477 14.04 25.33 6.55
CA ARG A 477 15.10 25.65 5.58
C ARG A 477 16.44 25.00 5.95
N ALA A 478 16.70 24.75 7.23
CA ALA A 478 17.92 24.09 7.68
C ALA A 478 17.99 22.61 7.27
N PHE A 479 16.85 21.94 7.02
CA PHE A 479 16.82 20.60 6.40
C PHE A 479 17.32 20.63 4.94
N ASN A 480 17.14 21.74 4.23
CA ASN A 480 17.51 21.90 2.82
C ASN A 480 18.84 22.65 2.62
N ARG A 481 19.69 22.74 3.64
CA ARG A 481 20.99 23.39 3.44
C ARG A 481 21.86 22.56 2.48
N PRO A 482 22.68 23.18 1.62
CA PRO A 482 23.47 22.46 0.61
C PRO A 482 24.45 21.41 1.16
N ASP A 483 24.85 21.56 2.43
CA ASP A 483 25.75 20.69 3.16
C ASP A 483 25.03 19.79 4.19
N ALA A 484 23.71 19.62 4.07
CA ALA A 484 22.95 18.74 4.95
C ALA A 484 23.45 17.28 4.79
N PRO A 485 23.82 16.60 5.89
CA PRO A 485 24.20 15.20 5.83
C PRO A 485 23.00 14.33 5.43
N THR A 486 23.24 13.34 4.58
CA THR A 486 22.21 12.37 4.17
C THR A 486 22.17 11.18 5.13
N GLY A 487 20.98 10.60 5.32
CA GLY A 487 20.81 9.38 6.11
C GLY A 487 20.81 9.56 7.64
N LEU A 488 20.82 10.78 8.16
CA LEU A 488 20.57 11.00 9.59
C LEU A 488 19.10 10.71 9.92
N GLN A 489 18.85 10.13 11.09
CA GLN A 489 17.51 9.78 11.59
C GLN A 489 17.42 10.07 13.10
N GLY A 490 16.21 10.11 13.64
CA GLY A 490 15.94 10.32 15.05
C GLY A 490 16.63 11.56 15.63
N LEU A 491 17.22 11.39 16.82
CA LEU A 491 17.82 12.50 17.56
C LEU A 491 18.99 13.17 16.83
N THR A 492 19.79 12.43 16.07
CA THR A 492 20.97 12.99 15.39
C THR A 492 20.58 13.94 14.26
N LEU A 493 19.52 13.60 13.51
CA LEU A 493 18.94 14.49 12.51
C LEU A 493 18.44 15.80 13.14
N TRP A 494 17.73 15.69 14.26
CA TRP A 494 17.20 16.84 14.98
C TRP A 494 18.31 17.74 15.54
N GLN A 495 19.36 17.15 16.14
CA GLN A 495 20.49 17.92 16.66
C GLN A 495 21.20 18.70 15.55
N ASP A 496 21.50 18.03 14.44
CA ASP A 496 22.14 18.64 13.28
C ASP A 496 21.30 19.80 12.69
N THR A 497 20.00 19.56 12.50
CA THR A 497 19.08 20.55 11.93
C THR A 497 18.93 21.77 12.84
N PHE A 498 18.73 21.56 14.15
CA PHE A 498 18.64 22.67 15.12
C PHE A 498 19.95 23.47 15.15
N GLN A 499 21.09 22.80 15.17
CA GLN A 499 22.40 23.48 15.16
C GLN A 499 22.57 24.33 13.90
N ALA A 500 22.19 23.81 12.73
CA ALA A 500 22.26 24.53 11.47
C ALA A 500 21.29 25.72 11.41
N ALA A 501 20.13 25.63 12.07
CA ALA A 501 19.21 26.74 12.26
C ALA A 501 19.69 27.78 13.28
N GLY A 502 20.81 27.53 13.98
CA GLY A 502 21.32 28.37 15.06
C GLY A 502 20.54 28.22 16.36
N TYR A 503 19.85 27.10 16.54
CA TYR A 503 19.03 26.77 17.71
C TYR A 503 19.66 25.63 18.52
N ASP A 504 19.26 25.52 19.78
CA ASP A 504 19.66 24.45 20.68
C ASP A 504 18.49 23.49 20.90
N LEU A 505 18.67 22.22 20.52
CA LEU A 505 17.61 21.21 20.62
C LEU A 505 17.19 20.96 22.07
N GLU A 506 18.14 20.92 23.00
CA GLU A 506 17.84 20.69 24.43
C GLU A 506 16.96 21.80 25.01
N THR A 507 17.17 23.05 24.59
CA THR A 507 16.30 24.18 24.93
C THR A 507 14.88 23.96 24.40
N ALA A 508 14.71 23.47 23.16
CA ALA A 508 13.38 23.16 22.60
C ALA A 508 12.69 22.04 23.39
N ILE A 509 13.41 20.96 23.69
CA ILE A 509 12.91 19.82 24.47
C ILE A 509 12.51 20.27 25.88
N GLY A 510 13.33 21.08 26.54
CA GLY A 510 13.01 21.65 27.85
C GLY A 510 11.78 22.57 27.81
N ALA A 511 11.61 23.36 26.76
CA ALA A 511 10.42 24.19 26.57
C ALA A 511 9.17 23.34 26.32
N PHE A 512 9.28 22.29 25.50
CA PHE A 512 8.21 21.34 25.22
C PHE A 512 7.69 20.68 26.50
N PHE A 513 8.56 20.10 27.32
CA PHE A 513 8.14 19.46 28.58
C PHE A 513 7.57 20.46 29.59
N ARG A 514 8.09 21.69 29.63
CA ARG A 514 7.53 22.74 30.48
C ARG A 514 6.10 23.11 30.08
N ILE A 515 5.77 23.14 28.79
CA ILE A 515 4.39 23.38 28.33
C ILE A 515 3.50 22.19 28.71
N LEU A 516 3.96 20.94 28.49
CA LEU A 516 3.21 19.75 28.89
C LEU A 516 2.93 19.71 30.39
N ASP A 517 3.94 20.00 31.23
CA ASP A 517 3.77 20.03 32.69
C ASP A 517 2.77 21.12 33.12
N ALA A 518 2.76 22.27 32.43
CA ALA A 518 1.80 23.33 32.68
C ALA A 518 0.36 22.92 32.29
N GLU A 519 0.18 22.25 31.15
CA GLU A 519 -1.13 21.74 30.73
C GLU A 519 -1.60 20.58 31.65
N VAL A 520 -0.70 19.72 32.13
CA VAL A 520 -1.02 18.71 33.15
C VAL A 520 -1.47 19.35 34.46
N ALA A 521 -0.77 20.40 34.92
CA ALA A 521 -1.15 21.11 36.13
C ALA A 521 -2.52 21.81 35.97
N LYS A 522 -2.80 22.38 34.80
CA LYS A 522 -4.06 23.03 34.46
C LYS A 522 -5.23 22.04 34.37
N GLU A 523 -5.02 20.87 33.77
CA GLU A 523 -6.06 19.86 33.54
C GLU A 523 -6.11 18.78 34.65
N ARG A 524 -5.39 18.98 35.77
CA ARG A 524 -5.22 17.97 36.83
C ARG A 524 -6.54 17.37 37.33
N ASP A 525 -7.53 18.22 37.59
CA ASP A 525 -8.85 17.80 38.08
C ASP A 525 -9.57 16.89 37.07
N TRP A 526 -9.42 17.16 35.77
CA TRP A 526 -9.99 16.34 34.71
C TRP A 526 -9.20 15.04 34.54
N LEU A 527 -7.86 15.12 34.55
CA LEU A 527 -6.97 13.95 34.44
C LEU A 527 -7.20 12.95 35.57
N ASP A 528 -7.44 13.42 36.80
CA ASP A 528 -7.72 12.58 37.97
C ASP A 528 -9.08 11.86 37.89
N GLN A 529 -10.03 12.41 37.13
CA GLN A 529 -11.33 11.81 36.86
C GLN A 529 -11.27 10.78 35.73
N LEU A 530 -10.23 10.80 34.90
CA LEU A 530 -10.14 9.86 33.80
C LEU A 530 -10.06 8.42 34.32
N PRO A 531 -10.79 7.49 33.69
CA PRO A 531 -10.79 6.10 34.09
C PRO A 531 -9.40 5.50 33.90
N LYS A 532 -8.94 4.74 34.90
CA LYS A 532 -7.79 3.85 34.75
C LYS A 532 -8.33 2.48 34.39
N LEU A 533 -8.13 2.04 33.15
CA LEU A 533 -8.67 0.79 32.64
C LEU A 533 -7.58 -0.28 32.56
N ARG A 534 -7.97 -1.56 32.62
CA ARG A 534 -7.10 -2.72 32.40
C ARG A 534 -7.82 -3.74 31.54
N GLY A 535 -7.07 -4.41 30.66
CA GLY A 535 -7.56 -5.54 29.89
C GLY A 535 -7.25 -6.86 30.61
N GLN A 536 -8.24 -7.74 30.70
CA GLN A 536 -8.07 -9.13 31.09
C GLN A 536 -8.35 -10.01 29.88
N LEU A 537 -7.38 -10.83 29.48
CA LEU A 537 -7.63 -11.83 28.45
C LEU A 537 -8.65 -12.86 28.91
N VAL A 538 -9.62 -13.12 28.06
CA VAL A 538 -10.60 -14.21 28.16
C VAL A 538 -10.55 -14.99 26.86
N THR A 539 -10.80 -16.29 26.91
CA THR A 539 -10.77 -17.16 25.73
C THR A 539 -12.12 -17.86 25.59
N ASP A 540 -12.51 -18.05 24.34
CA ASP A 540 -13.61 -18.89 23.88
C ASP A 540 -13.04 -19.75 22.75
N ASP A 541 -13.60 -20.93 22.45
CA ASP A 541 -12.93 -22.00 21.68
C ASP A 541 -12.06 -21.51 20.51
N ASP A 542 -12.62 -20.70 19.62
CA ASP A 542 -12.05 -20.11 18.40
C ASP A 542 -11.68 -18.62 18.52
N ARG A 543 -12.01 -17.97 19.64
CA ARG A 543 -11.85 -16.51 19.82
C ARG A 543 -11.00 -16.17 21.03
N VAL A 544 -10.41 -14.98 20.97
CA VAL A 544 -9.80 -14.34 22.12
C VAL A 544 -10.51 -13.03 22.37
N GLY A 545 -10.83 -12.77 23.63
CA GLY A 545 -11.48 -11.55 24.06
C GLY A 545 -10.61 -10.79 25.04
N VAL A 546 -10.73 -9.47 25.02
CA VAL A 546 -10.19 -8.61 26.09
C VAL A 546 -11.36 -8.03 26.86
N ARG A 547 -11.50 -8.46 28.11
CA ARG A 547 -12.46 -7.91 29.06
C ARG A 547 -11.87 -6.67 29.74
N VAL A 548 -12.53 -5.53 29.58
CA VAL A 548 -12.11 -4.27 30.21
C VAL A 548 -12.64 -4.21 31.64
N LEU A 549 -11.72 -3.96 32.56
CA LEU A 549 -11.98 -3.82 33.99
C LEU A 549 -11.44 -2.46 34.47
N PRO A 550 -12.04 -1.86 35.52
CA PRO A 550 -11.39 -0.74 36.18
C PRO A 550 -10.08 -1.25 36.81
N ALA A 551 -9.00 -0.48 36.71
CA ALA A 551 -7.78 -0.76 37.44
C ALA A 551 -8.14 -0.79 38.93
N GLN A 552 -8.04 -1.96 39.56
CA GLN A 552 -8.35 -2.10 40.97
C GLN A 552 -7.60 -1.03 41.76
N ILE A 553 -8.36 -0.21 42.45
CA ILE A 553 -7.82 0.68 43.44
C ILE A 553 -7.19 -0.21 44.51
N ILE A 554 -5.89 -0.02 44.74
CA ILE A 554 -5.20 -0.52 45.92
C ILE A 554 -6.12 -0.26 47.12
N ALA A 555 -6.35 -1.28 47.96
CA ALA A 555 -7.44 -1.42 48.93
C ALA A 555 -7.69 -0.25 49.93
N SER A 556 -6.99 0.86 49.84
CA SER A 556 -7.12 2.07 50.66
C SER A 556 -8.11 3.12 50.13
N GLN A 557 -8.59 3.06 48.88
CA GLN A 557 -9.58 4.01 48.34
C GLN A 557 -10.89 3.28 48.00
N LYS A 558 -11.94 3.62 48.76
CA LYS A 558 -13.17 2.84 48.93
C LYS A 558 -14.24 3.00 47.83
N GLU A 559 -13.98 3.77 46.78
CA GLU A 559 -14.93 3.97 45.68
C GLU A 559 -14.36 3.40 44.39
N SER A 560 -14.78 2.17 44.04
CA SER A 560 -14.52 1.60 42.72
C SER A 560 -15.00 2.59 41.65
N GLN A 561 -14.08 3.16 40.86
CA GLN A 561 -14.46 3.91 39.67
C GLN A 561 -15.34 3.01 38.79
N ALA A 562 -16.53 3.49 38.43
CA ALA A 562 -17.39 2.79 37.50
C ALA A 562 -16.73 2.77 36.12
N ILE A 563 -16.88 1.66 35.38
CA ILE A 563 -16.47 1.63 33.97
C ILE A 563 -17.34 2.67 33.24
N PRO A 564 -16.74 3.58 32.46
CA PRO A 564 -17.49 4.51 31.62
C PRO A 564 -18.53 3.81 30.73
N PRO A 565 -19.52 4.53 30.20
CA PRO A 565 -20.45 3.99 29.22
C PRO A 565 -19.70 3.29 28.09
N ARG A 566 -20.11 2.07 27.71
CA ARG A 566 -19.42 1.23 26.70
C ARG A 566 -19.16 1.93 25.37
N LYS A 567 -20.01 2.89 25.00
CA LYS A 567 -19.86 3.67 23.76
C LYS A 567 -18.61 4.55 23.75
N GLN A 568 -18.00 4.76 24.91
CA GLN A 568 -16.79 5.54 25.10
C GLN A 568 -15.52 4.66 25.13
N ILE A 569 -15.64 3.33 25.06
CA ILE A 569 -14.48 2.43 25.15
C ILE A 569 -14.42 1.54 23.93
N TYR A 570 -13.24 1.52 23.31
CA TYR A 570 -12.91 0.69 22.17
C TYR A 570 -11.63 -0.10 22.46
N LEU A 571 -11.47 -1.23 21.79
CA LEU A 571 -10.23 -1.98 21.77
C LEU A 571 -9.68 -2.01 20.35
N ARG A 572 -8.40 -1.70 20.23
CA ARG A 572 -7.64 -1.88 18.99
C ARG A 572 -6.76 -3.12 19.16
N PHE A 573 -6.73 -3.98 18.16
CA PHE A 573 -5.93 -5.20 18.13
C PHE A 573 -4.96 -5.15 16.95
N ARG A 574 -3.76 -5.72 17.13
CA ARG A 574 -2.78 -5.92 16.05
C ARG A 574 -2.17 -7.32 16.12
N ALA A 575 -1.77 -7.88 14.97
CA ALA A 575 -1.25 -9.25 14.89
C ALA A 575 0.11 -9.43 15.61
N GLY A 576 0.86 -8.34 15.75
CA GLY A 576 2.13 -8.29 16.48
C GLY A 576 2.69 -6.87 16.58
N PRO A 577 3.77 -6.64 17.35
CA PRO A 577 4.54 -5.40 17.28
C PRO A 577 5.05 -5.18 15.84
N GLY A 578 4.88 -3.97 15.32
CA GLY A 578 5.24 -3.62 13.94
C GLY A 578 4.21 -3.97 12.86
N ALA A 579 3.06 -4.58 13.22
CA ALA A 579 1.98 -4.74 12.26
C ALA A 579 1.54 -3.36 11.71
N PRO A 580 1.28 -3.23 10.41
CA PRO A 580 0.92 -1.96 9.80
C PRO A 580 -0.49 -1.55 10.25
N GLU A 581 -0.73 -0.25 10.32
CA GLU A 581 -1.95 0.32 10.92
C GLU A 581 -3.24 -0.08 10.17
N ASN A 582 -3.15 -0.32 8.86
CA ASN A 582 -4.26 -0.80 8.05
C ASN A 582 -4.73 -2.23 8.41
N GLU A 583 -3.90 -3.01 9.12
CA GLU A 583 -4.26 -4.33 9.63
C GLU A 583 -4.89 -4.27 11.02
N TYR A 584 -4.94 -3.10 11.65
CA TYR A 584 -5.48 -2.96 13.00
C TYR A 584 -6.99 -3.20 13.01
N GLN A 585 -7.44 -4.03 13.94
CA GLN A 585 -8.84 -4.34 14.12
C GLN A 585 -9.38 -3.55 15.31
N VAL A 586 -10.30 -2.62 15.05
CA VAL A 586 -11.01 -1.89 16.12
C VAL A 586 -12.31 -2.61 16.44
N ARG A 587 -12.58 -2.81 17.73
CA ARG A 587 -13.77 -3.48 18.23
C ARG A 587 -14.41 -2.67 19.37
N ARG A 588 -15.73 -2.68 19.41
CA ARG A 588 -16.52 -2.13 20.52
C ARG A 588 -16.68 -3.19 21.61
N LEU A 589 -16.93 -2.74 22.83
CA LEU A 589 -17.24 -3.63 23.94
C LEU A 589 -18.65 -4.24 23.84
N ASP A 590 -18.74 -5.55 24.07
CA ASP A 590 -19.97 -6.31 24.17
C ASP A 590 -20.68 -6.09 25.52
N ARG A 591 -21.78 -6.83 25.72
CA ARG A 591 -22.64 -6.75 26.90
C ARG A 591 -21.96 -7.13 28.22
N ASP A 592 -20.80 -7.74 28.19
CA ASP A 592 -20.00 -8.13 29.35
C ASP A 592 -18.69 -7.32 29.48
N ASN A 593 -18.57 -6.21 28.73
CA ASN A 593 -17.36 -5.39 28.61
C ASN A 593 -16.17 -6.13 27.97
N THR A 594 -16.43 -7.12 27.12
CA THR A 594 -15.40 -7.82 26.36
C THR A 594 -15.43 -7.40 24.89
N ALA A 595 -14.29 -7.20 24.25
CA ALA A 595 -14.21 -7.18 22.79
C ALA A 595 -13.57 -8.48 22.30
N TRP A 596 -14.24 -9.18 21.40
CA TRP A 596 -13.81 -10.46 20.84
C TRP A 596 -13.20 -10.30 19.45
N ILE A 597 -12.23 -11.15 19.15
CA ILE A 597 -11.56 -11.26 17.85
C ILE A 597 -11.17 -12.72 17.61
N SER A 598 -11.08 -13.13 16.34
CA SER A 598 -10.66 -14.49 15.97
C SER A 598 -9.26 -14.77 16.50
N ARG A 599 -9.03 -15.99 17.01
CA ARG A 599 -7.69 -16.42 17.45
C ARG A 599 -6.69 -16.45 16.30
N GLU A 600 -7.15 -16.69 15.06
CA GLU A 600 -6.32 -16.75 13.87
C GLU A 600 -5.63 -15.42 13.55
N PHE A 601 -6.18 -14.31 14.02
CA PHE A 601 -5.56 -12.99 13.91
C PHE A 601 -4.23 -12.88 14.68
N PHE A 602 -3.96 -13.80 15.62
CA PHE A 602 -2.73 -13.82 16.43
C PHE A 602 -1.93 -15.11 16.19
N PRO A 603 -1.27 -15.27 15.03
CA PRO A 603 -0.53 -16.49 14.69
C PRO A 603 0.60 -16.79 15.69
N GLY A 604 1.14 -15.77 16.37
CA GLY A 604 2.19 -15.91 17.38
C GLY A 604 1.69 -16.30 18.78
N GLY A 605 0.38 -16.46 18.99
CA GLY A 605 -0.20 -16.81 20.31
C GLY A 605 -0.10 -15.69 21.36
N ALA A 606 0.32 -14.50 20.97
CA ALA A 606 0.29 -13.28 21.76
C ALA A 606 -0.78 -12.33 21.21
N VAL A 607 -1.60 -11.78 22.10
CA VAL A 607 -2.63 -10.79 21.78
C VAL A 607 -2.07 -9.43 22.11
N ASP A 608 -1.77 -8.65 21.08
CA ASP A 608 -1.45 -7.24 21.22
C ASP A 608 -2.73 -6.42 21.11
N PHE A 609 -3.08 -5.75 22.20
CA PHE A 609 -4.27 -4.92 22.27
C PHE A 609 -3.99 -3.57 22.93
N GLN A 610 -4.84 -2.60 22.62
CA GLN A 610 -4.81 -1.27 23.17
C GLN A 610 -6.22 -0.83 23.55
N ILE A 611 -6.36 -0.24 24.75
CA ILE A 611 -7.63 0.32 25.22
C ILE A 611 -7.69 1.77 24.78
N ILE A 612 -8.80 2.13 24.13
CA ILE A 612 -9.08 3.48 23.65
C ILE A 612 -10.27 4.02 24.43
N TYR A 613 -10.11 5.20 25.02
CA TYR A 613 -11.18 5.93 25.69
C TYR A 613 -11.53 7.20 24.92
N SER A 614 -12.74 7.26 24.38
CA SER A 614 -13.29 8.43 23.68
C SER A 614 -14.28 9.12 24.62
N PRO A 615 -13.89 10.23 25.27
CA PRO A 615 -14.78 10.97 26.14
C PRO A 615 -15.98 11.52 25.35
N GLU A 616 -17.10 11.76 26.05
CA GLU A 616 -18.37 12.20 25.43
C GLU A 616 -18.31 13.57 24.73
N GLU A 617 -17.26 14.34 24.98
CA GLU A 617 -16.99 15.59 24.28
C GLU A 617 -16.68 15.30 22.80
N ALA A 618 -17.68 15.51 21.94
CA ALA A 618 -17.71 15.10 20.52
C ALA A 618 -16.54 15.60 19.63
N LEU A 619 -15.65 16.43 20.17
CA LEU A 619 -14.52 17.03 19.47
C LEU A 619 -13.16 16.56 19.99
N MET A 620 -13.12 15.79 21.08
CA MET A 620 -11.86 15.36 21.66
C MET A 620 -11.34 14.13 20.92
N MET A 621 -10.06 14.18 20.53
CA MET A 621 -9.34 12.99 20.05
C MET A 621 -9.38 11.89 21.12
N PRO A 622 -9.55 10.60 20.74
CA PRO A 622 -9.54 9.52 21.70
C PRO A 622 -8.23 9.47 22.50
N LEU A 623 -8.33 9.08 23.76
CA LEU A 623 -7.18 8.77 24.62
C LEU A 623 -6.80 7.31 24.42
N PHE A 624 -5.52 7.05 24.30
CA PHE A 624 -4.97 5.72 24.09
C PHE A 624 -4.15 5.32 25.32
N ASP A 625 -4.42 4.15 25.90
CA ASP A 625 -3.49 3.54 26.83
C ASP A 625 -2.32 2.90 26.04
N PRO A 626 -1.17 2.56 26.66
CA PRO A 626 -0.10 1.85 25.96
C PRO A 626 -0.55 0.50 25.40
N TRP A 627 0.16 0.03 24.37
CA TRP A 627 -0.03 -1.33 23.88
C TRP A 627 0.30 -2.36 24.95
N VAL A 628 -0.56 -3.38 25.07
CA VAL A 628 -0.37 -4.50 25.98
C VAL A 628 -0.25 -5.77 25.17
N SER A 629 0.88 -6.46 25.32
CA SER A 629 1.09 -7.80 24.76
C SER A 629 0.82 -8.85 25.83
N ALA A 630 -0.16 -9.73 25.59
CA ALA A 630 -0.53 -10.77 26.53
C ALA A 630 -0.63 -12.14 25.84
N ARG A 631 0.00 -13.17 26.42
CA ARG A 631 -0.03 -14.53 25.86
C ARG A 631 -1.38 -15.19 26.07
N VAL A 632 -1.90 -15.84 25.03
CA VAL A 632 -3.14 -16.62 25.10
C VAL A 632 -2.90 -17.87 25.97
N PRO A 633 -3.65 -18.07 27.06
CA PRO A 633 -3.53 -19.28 27.87
C PRO A 633 -3.85 -20.53 27.04
N GLY A 634 -2.92 -21.50 26.98
CA GLY A 634 -3.14 -22.78 26.32
C GLY A 634 -2.78 -22.85 24.83
N GLY A 635 -2.20 -21.79 24.24
CA GLY A 635 -1.52 -21.88 22.94
C GLY A 635 -0.25 -22.74 23.05
N ARG A 636 -0.08 -23.72 22.15
CA ARG A 636 1.12 -24.56 22.07
C ARG A 636 2.28 -23.81 21.45
#